data_AF-A0A158R8Q9-F1
#
_entry.id   AF-A0A158R8Q9-F1
#
_cell.length_a   1.000
_cell.length_b   1.000
_cell.length_c   1.000
_cell.angle_alpha   90.00
_cell.angle_beta   90.00
_cell.angle_gamma   90.00
#
_symmetry.space_group_name_H-M   'P 1'
#
loop_
_entity.id
_entity.type
_entity.pdbx_description
1 polymer ?
#
loop_
_entity_poly.entity_id
_entity_poly.type
_entity_poly.pdbx_seq_one_letter_code
_entity_poly.pdbx_strand_id
1 'polypeptide(L)'
;MADLKKLTQRLRDLLPNDHTDSADPSLCFRACIGRYLNDLEDNADLVGTLQNMEISQAYVYCCLHLLESLTKVEIGVGDGKPVFSVFQNQQLAKCLEFIVCLGVYPLLSSGVSMPLHLRLENSDKFNCPKLQSTPDRHQRLFKIAKCFDALSCSSIDSLRDLVSPNGYLGDYLALLLQLSYGPVSGDSSTIGTTTDIIRISRTRLRSVLARLPRPLAFKELFLFQCGFCKQQPLVKTPVPQWLRNACGRLITQLFIARPRECEAGRSPLKDLIIGILDVHSTDPRHVPALASAVAHILATPPQMAGRNNTTGQYYNSLALQISEALQTSKGCEDLLSRVIRLVAIDTTHQIVERDLELGKRLFLEKPLLSKLENLVLVNQSEVDDYALDEPSSTAIDMSDSVELLSAVDLQGVIEFISELLDTRHPSKALCVLLARYSRPWFHFCSLLNVACSEKEADGDFQIAESHANSPITEFKSQLYSILTGLLNTGHVSQFSLLRAWLRLPPLDATTLEPLVSSSVSSSLPSPLRRAIVLRPASLVSSVNTGSDAPRTPFRVSRSVEAVLENSLEMISARVTVAMLLLSSIIPAEGYDGGGVDKEEASAELLLSTWSASSVSNDENANENQSNLAAHLLLSLISDINSSLVEHPDEQSRGRVCLRPGAALGSIMEEEDGAGAVEVPLTACLMASAMLEELSPTSLWPSDPAFAVRLLCLTLTRLCLVLNSPADKEVLKMEEESLNLVLGITAFFVQYMDRGDKVPSEVRDRFAELIPLLHKVEEIFPQGNVSAELAQQIRASLLTRGALPVSPSTIVPNSAHSSLSRNESGPKRRLVEELPSMSLSTSQTDTETEMKKTTEMSPKLSQIFEQLKDPFIPVRGHALIEMSRLLESRDPCIRGSEDIIFEAMVEHLDNEDSYVYLNAIRALSAIGDALTDRLLPLLLSRFLTTSYSLEFRLKVGEAIVRVLCKLGDIAPKYRDVIVPGLLSSARDPSELIRAASLSNLAEICRLLGNAIQPVVYEVYKVMEGSLKYDSASIVRKSAAYLARSLFLASPTLVSNLSGLPAYLPADLIRDVHRLLRDRLAIERDGEVLEQLEAAMAELDARTRTAVFRPPDTVYDLVKEIRILRPFDD
;
A
#
# COMPACT_ATOMS: atom_id res chain seq x y z
N MET A 1 32.93 -66.27 1.32
CA MET A 1 32.50 -66.27 -0.11
C MET A 1 31.30 -67.18 -0.39
N ALA A 2 31.26 -68.43 0.08
CA ALA A 2 30.09 -69.31 -0.09
C ALA A 2 28.83 -68.74 0.62
N ASP A 3 28.99 -68.20 1.83
CA ASP A 3 27.90 -67.60 2.59
C ASP A 3 27.35 -66.33 1.93
N LEU A 4 28.24 -65.52 1.33
CA LEU A 4 27.84 -64.34 0.56
C LEU A 4 27.00 -64.73 -0.67
N LYS A 5 27.38 -65.80 -1.38
CA LYS A 5 26.58 -66.31 -2.52
C LYS A 5 25.18 -66.76 -2.07
N LYS A 6 25.08 -67.50 -0.97
CA LYS A 6 23.79 -67.90 -0.37
C LYS A 6 22.94 -66.68 0.00
N LEU A 7 23.52 -65.66 0.64
CA LEU A 7 22.80 -64.45 1.01
C LEU A 7 22.37 -63.60 -0.19
N THR A 8 23.17 -63.55 -1.26
CA THR A 8 22.76 -62.86 -2.51
C THR A 8 21.66 -63.59 -3.28
N GLN A 9 21.57 -64.92 -3.14
CA GLN A 9 20.45 -65.69 -3.65
C GLN A 9 19.18 -65.36 -2.86
N ARG A 10 19.25 -65.41 -1.53
CA ARG A 10 18.14 -65.01 -0.64
C ARG A 10 17.65 -63.58 -0.87
N LEU A 11 18.54 -62.65 -1.24
CA LEU A 11 18.17 -61.29 -1.63
C LEU A 11 17.29 -61.26 -2.90
N ARG A 12 17.58 -62.14 -3.87
CA ARG A 12 16.76 -62.28 -5.08
C ARG A 12 15.40 -62.88 -4.76
N ASP A 13 15.36 -63.89 -3.90
CA ASP A 13 14.13 -64.62 -3.56
C ASP A 13 13.14 -63.74 -2.79
N LEU A 14 13.66 -62.78 -2.02
CA LEU A 14 12.88 -61.82 -1.24
C LEU A 14 12.35 -60.64 -2.06
N LEU A 15 12.89 -60.34 -3.24
CA LEU A 15 12.44 -59.21 -4.06
C LEU A 15 11.35 -59.63 -5.07
N PRO A 16 10.34 -58.77 -5.35
CA PRO A 16 9.31 -59.06 -6.35
C PRO A 16 9.88 -59.28 -7.75
N ASN A 17 9.34 -60.25 -8.47
CA ASN A 17 9.68 -60.54 -9.86
C ASN A 17 8.50 -60.27 -10.80
N ASP A 18 8.68 -59.32 -11.73
CA ASP A 18 7.65 -58.81 -12.63
C ASP A 18 7.01 -59.89 -13.54
N HIS A 19 7.67 -61.04 -13.71
CA HIS A 19 7.19 -62.13 -14.58
C HIS A 19 6.42 -63.23 -13.86
N THR A 20 6.57 -63.37 -12.54
CA THR A 20 6.02 -64.51 -11.79
C THR A 20 5.02 -64.11 -10.71
N ASP A 21 5.10 -62.87 -10.22
CA ASP A 21 4.38 -62.46 -9.02
C ASP A 21 3.09 -61.69 -9.40
N SER A 22 2.03 -61.87 -8.60
CA SER A 22 0.70 -61.30 -8.88
C SER A 22 0.68 -59.78 -8.79
N ALA A 23 -0.23 -59.12 -9.54
CA ALA A 23 -0.43 -57.67 -9.49
C ALA A 23 -0.93 -57.15 -8.12
N ASP A 24 -1.52 -58.01 -7.28
CA ASP A 24 -1.91 -57.66 -5.90
C ASP A 24 -0.66 -57.66 -4.97
N PRO A 25 -0.32 -56.52 -4.34
CA PRO A 25 0.86 -56.38 -3.49
C PRO A 25 0.85 -57.32 -2.27
N SER A 26 -0.32 -57.64 -1.70
CA SER A 26 -0.39 -58.50 -0.50
C SER A 26 -0.05 -59.95 -0.83
N LEU A 27 -0.49 -60.44 -1.99
CA LEU A 27 -0.19 -61.79 -2.47
C LEU A 27 1.26 -61.90 -2.95
N CYS A 28 1.79 -60.84 -3.57
CA CYS A 28 3.20 -60.75 -3.95
C CYS A 28 4.13 -60.84 -2.74
N PHE A 29 3.92 -60.02 -1.70
CA PHE A 29 4.76 -60.08 -0.49
C PHE A 29 4.68 -61.43 0.22
N ARG A 30 3.50 -62.06 0.24
CA ARG A 30 3.33 -63.42 0.80
C ARG A 30 4.15 -64.46 0.03
N ALA A 31 4.20 -64.37 -1.29
CA ALA A 31 5.03 -65.26 -2.12
C ALA A 31 6.53 -65.04 -1.85
N CYS A 32 6.99 -63.78 -1.76
CA CYS A 32 8.38 -63.46 -1.42
C CYS A 32 8.79 -63.98 -0.04
N ILE A 33 7.94 -63.81 0.98
CA ILE A 33 8.19 -64.36 2.33
C ILE A 33 8.28 -65.89 2.27
N GLY A 34 7.38 -66.54 1.52
CA GLY A 34 7.39 -67.99 1.35
C GLY A 34 8.68 -68.51 0.71
N ARG A 35 9.15 -67.87 -0.38
CA ARG A 35 10.44 -68.19 -1.01
C ARG A 35 11.59 -68.04 -0.01
N TYR A 36 11.65 -66.90 0.68
CA TYR A 36 12.71 -66.61 1.65
C TYR A 36 12.75 -67.60 2.82
N LEU A 37 11.59 -67.97 3.38
CA LEU A 37 11.51 -68.91 4.51
C LEU A 37 11.89 -70.35 4.12
N ASN A 38 11.64 -70.75 2.87
CA ASN A 38 12.03 -72.07 2.36
C ASN A 38 13.54 -72.20 2.16
N ASP A 39 14.23 -71.09 1.88
CA ASP A 39 15.69 -71.05 1.68
C ASP A 39 16.50 -70.81 2.98
N LEU A 40 15.82 -70.69 4.13
CA LEU A 40 16.43 -70.59 5.45
C LEU A 40 16.58 -71.99 6.08
N GLU A 41 17.81 -72.33 6.49
CA GLU A 41 18.13 -73.62 7.11
C GLU A 41 17.56 -73.72 8.55
N ASP A 42 17.41 -72.59 9.25
CA ASP A 42 16.73 -72.45 10.54
C ASP A 42 15.82 -71.22 10.52
N ASN A 43 14.51 -71.44 10.69
CA ASN A 43 13.50 -70.38 10.61
C ASN A 43 12.54 -70.37 11.81
N ALA A 44 12.75 -71.20 12.83
CA ALA A 44 11.79 -71.39 13.93
C ALA A 44 11.51 -70.08 14.70
N ASP A 45 12.58 -69.35 15.05
CA ASP A 45 12.49 -68.07 15.77
C ASP A 45 11.87 -66.96 14.92
N LEU A 46 12.19 -66.93 13.63
CA LEU A 46 11.66 -65.95 12.70
C LEU A 46 10.17 -66.22 12.45
N VAL A 47 9.78 -67.46 12.17
CA VAL A 47 8.38 -67.86 11.96
C VAL A 47 7.53 -67.58 13.20
N GLY A 48 8.03 -67.86 14.41
CA GLY A 48 7.33 -67.52 15.66
C GLY A 48 7.07 -66.01 15.82
N THR A 49 8.01 -65.18 15.37
CA THR A 49 7.84 -63.71 15.38
C THR A 49 6.83 -63.23 14.33
N LEU A 50 6.71 -63.92 13.20
CA LEU A 50 5.86 -63.53 12.05
C LEU A 50 4.39 -63.92 12.18
N GLN A 51 4.05 -64.92 13.01
CA GLN A 51 2.71 -65.54 13.09
C GLN A 51 1.55 -64.57 13.39
N ASN A 52 1.81 -63.43 14.02
CA ASN A 52 0.80 -62.44 14.41
C ASN A 52 0.99 -61.07 13.74
N MET A 53 1.80 -60.99 12.67
CA MET A 53 2.09 -59.73 11.97
C MET A 53 1.28 -59.61 10.68
N GLU A 54 0.93 -58.38 10.30
CA GLU A 54 0.41 -58.10 8.96
C GLU A 54 1.47 -58.45 7.89
N ILE A 55 1.02 -58.83 6.69
CA ILE A 55 1.91 -59.34 5.62
C ILE A 55 3.00 -58.33 5.25
N SER A 56 2.68 -57.04 5.18
CA SER A 56 3.65 -55.96 4.91
C SER A 56 4.70 -55.83 6.03
N GLN A 57 4.30 -56.00 7.29
CA GLN A 57 5.20 -55.94 8.44
C GLN A 57 6.10 -57.17 8.51
N ALA A 58 5.53 -58.34 8.25
CA ALA A 58 6.25 -59.60 8.14
C ALA A 58 7.34 -59.53 7.05
N TYR A 59 7.01 -58.96 5.90
CA TYR A 59 7.95 -58.73 4.81
C TYR A 59 9.12 -57.83 5.21
N VAL A 60 8.84 -56.68 5.85
CA VAL A 60 9.88 -55.77 6.36
C VAL A 60 10.80 -56.48 7.36
N TYR A 61 10.26 -57.34 8.23
CA TYR A 61 11.07 -58.12 9.19
C TYR A 61 11.99 -59.12 8.49
N CYS A 62 11.54 -59.77 7.41
CA CYS A 62 12.40 -60.62 6.58
C CYS A 62 13.52 -59.82 5.89
N CYS A 63 13.23 -58.61 5.39
CA CYS A 63 14.24 -57.73 4.81
C CYS A 63 15.29 -57.28 5.84
N LEU A 64 14.85 -56.92 7.05
CA LEU A 64 15.75 -56.56 8.16
C LEU A 64 16.65 -57.73 8.57
N HIS A 65 16.07 -58.95 8.67
CA HIS A 65 16.83 -60.15 9.02
C HIS A 65 17.92 -60.47 7.98
N LEU A 66 17.62 -60.32 6.69
CA LEU A 66 18.59 -60.50 5.61
C LEU A 66 19.71 -59.45 5.66
N LEU A 67 19.38 -58.17 5.81
CA LEU A 67 20.39 -57.10 5.88
C LEU A 67 21.27 -57.22 7.12
N GLU A 68 20.71 -57.57 8.28
CA GLU A 68 21.49 -57.81 9.49
C GLU A 68 22.46 -58.99 9.30
N SER A 69 22.00 -60.07 8.65
CA SER A 69 22.85 -61.22 8.32
C SER A 69 23.99 -60.83 7.36
N LEU A 70 23.73 -59.94 6.39
CA LEU A 70 24.75 -59.42 5.48
C LEU A 70 25.79 -58.53 6.19
N THR A 71 25.39 -57.76 7.20
CA THR A 71 26.32 -56.90 7.97
C THR A 71 27.26 -57.67 8.90
N LYS A 72 26.90 -58.90 9.29
CA LYS A 72 27.74 -59.79 10.13
C LYS A 72 28.84 -60.51 9.33
N VAL A 73 28.83 -60.41 8.00
CA VAL A 73 29.85 -61.04 7.15
C VAL A 73 31.09 -60.17 7.13
N GLU A 74 32.15 -60.63 7.79
CA GLU A 74 33.47 -60.01 7.69
C GLU A 74 34.17 -60.46 6.41
N ILE A 75 34.62 -59.49 5.61
CA ILE A 75 35.39 -59.75 4.39
C ILE A 75 36.85 -59.40 4.69
N GLY A 76 37.74 -60.39 4.60
CA GLY A 76 39.18 -60.16 4.70
C GLY A 76 39.67 -59.24 3.58
N VAL A 77 40.67 -58.39 3.87
CA VAL A 77 41.24 -57.38 2.96
C VAL A 77 41.49 -57.99 1.57
N GLY A 78 40.59 -57.67 0.64
CA GLY A 78 40.59 -58.17 -0.72
C GLY A 78 41.04 -57.08 -1.70
N ASP A 79 41.65 -57.54 -2.79
CA ASP A 79 42.33 -56.81 -3.85
C ASP A 79 41.42 -55.82 -4.62
N GLY A 80 40.92 -54.77 -3.97
CA GLY A 80 40.21 -53.61 -4.57
C GLY A 80 38.93 -53.89 -5.38
N LYS A 81 38.49 -55.14 -5.49
CA LYS A 81 37.34 -55.55 -6.30
C LYS A 81 36.03 -55.32 -5.55
N PRO A 82 35.01 -54.70 -6.17
CA PRO A 82 33.72 -54.51 -5.53
C PRO A 82 33.10 -55.86 -5.17
N VAL A 83 32.66 -55.99 -3.92
CA VAL A 83 32.09 -57.21 -3.34
C VAL A 83 30.77 -57.60 -4.02
N PHE A 84 30.00 -56.61 -4.45
CA PHE A 84 28.73 -56.76 -5.14
C PHE A 84 28.77 -56.18 -6.55
N SER A 85 28.06 -56.79 -7.49
CA SER A 85 27.87 -56.23 -8.83
C SER A 85 26.93 -55.02 -8.80
N VAL A 86 26.95 -54.20 -9.87
CA VAL A 86 26.04 -53.05 -10.02
C VAL A 86 24.57 -53.48 -9.89
N PHE A 87 24.21 -54.63 -10.45
CA PHE A 87 22.88 -55.21 -10.32
C PHE A 87 22.56 -55.59 -8.87
N GLN A 88 23.49 -56.22 -8.15
CA GLN A 88 23.30 -56.57 -6.74
C GLN A 88 23.17 -55.32 -5.85
N ASN A 89 23.92 -54.26 -6.14
CA ASN A 89 23.77 -52.97 -5.45
C ASN A 89 22.39 -52.35 -5.67
N GLN A 90 21.83 -52.46 -6.88
CA GLN A 90 20.44 -52.05 -7.14
C GLN A 90 19.44 -52.90 -6.35
N GLN A 91 19.65 -54.22 -6.24
CA GLN A 91 18.79 -55.09 -5.44
C GLN A 91 18.87 -54.76 -3.94
N LEU A 92 20.06 -54.48 -3.42
CA LEU A 92 20.26 -54.03 -2.03
C LEU A 92 19.56 -52.68 -1.77
N ALA A 93 19.69 -51.73 -2.70
CA ALA A 93 19.01 -50.45 -2.63
C ALA A 93 17.48 -50.61 -2.65
N LYS A 94 16.94 -51.49 -3.51
CA LYS A 94 15.50 -51.82 -3.54
C LYS A 94 15.02 -52.48 -2.25
N CYS A 95 15.82 -53.38 -1.68
CA CYS A 95 15.50 -54.01 -0.40
C CYS A 95 15.39 -52.98 0.73
N LEU A 96 16.33 -52.02 0.78
CA LEU A 96 16.27 -50.91 1.74
C LEU A 96 15.12 -49.93 1.43
N GLU A 97 14.80 -49.71 0.15
CA GLU A 97 13.64 -48.93 -0.30
C GLU A 97 12.34 -49.48 0.27
N PHE A 98 12.14 -50.80 0.23
CA PHE A 98 10.98 -51.46 0.81
C PHE A 98 10.92 -51.30 2.34
N ILE A 99 12.05 -51.42 3.04
CA ILE A 99 12.12 -51.18 4.50
C ILE A 99 11.71 -49.74 4.82
N VAL A 100 12.16 -48.78 4.03
CA VAL A 100 11.84 -47.37 4.21
C VAL A 100 10.36 -47.10 3.92
N CYS A 101 9.87 -47.49 2.73
CA CYS A 101 8.51 -47.20 2.29
C CYS A 101 7.42 -47.94 3.10
N LEU A 102 7.65 -49.21 3.47
CA LEU A 102 6.67 -50.03 4.19
C LEU A 102 6.90 -50.06 5.71
N GLY A 103 8.13 -49.80 6.18
CA GLY A 103 8.50 -49.89 7.59
C GLY A 103 8.66 -48.54 8.28
N VAL A 104 9.27 -47.54 7.63
CA VAL A 104 9.55 -46.23 8.24
C VAL A 104 8.41 -45.25 8.00
N TYR A 105 8.01 -45.02 6.75
CA TYR A 105 7.02 -43.99 6.38
C TYR A 105 5.64 -44.15 7.06
N PRO A 106 5.07 -45.36 7.20
CA PRO A 106 3.78 -45.53 7.88
C PRO A 106 3.82 -45.18 9.38
N LEU A 107 5.01 -45.22 9.99
CA LEU A 107 5.26 -44.96 11.41
C LEU A 107 5.74 -43.53 11.71
N LEU A 108 6.17 -42.77 10.70
CA LEU A 108 6.59 -41.37 10.84
C LEU A 108 5.40 -40.43 11.04
N SER A 109 5.62 -39.36 11.81
CA SER A 109 4.65 -38.27 11.89
C SER A 109 4.60 -37.49 10.56
N SER A 110 3.46 -36.89 10.24
CA SER A 110 3.31 -36.11 9.00
C SER A 110 4.33 -34.96 8.96
N GLY A 111 5.06 -34.82 7.84
CA GLY A 111 6.03 -33.73 7.64
C GLY A 111 7.42 -33.96 8.25
N VAL A 112 7.74 -35.15 8.75
CA VAL A 112 9.07 -35.46 9.34
C VAL A 112 10.12 -35.86 8.30
N SER A 113 9.73 -36.50 7.20
CA SER A 113 10.61 -36.90 6.10
C SER A 113 10.09 -36.38 4.77
N MET A 114 10.91 -36.47 3.72
CA MET A 114 10.56 -36.07 2.36
C MET A 114 9.36 -36.89 1.86
N PRO A 115 8.25 -36.28 1.42
CA PRO A 115 7.11 -37.03 0.90
C PRO A 115 7.50 -38.00 -0.23
N LEU A 116 6.94 -39.22 -0.22
CA LEU A 116 7.29 -40.28 -1.19
C LEU A 116 7.09 -39.84 -2.65
N HIS A 117 6.07 -39.04 -2.94
CA HIS A 117 5.81 -38.53 -4.30
C HIS A 117 6.90 -37.58 -4.82
N LEU A 118 7.70 -36.96 -3.94
CA LEU A 118 8.84 -36.14 -4.35
C LEU A 118 10.10 -36.97 -4.64
N ARG A 119 10.10 -38.24 -4.22
CA ARG A 119 11.24 -39.17 -4.30
C ARG A 119 11.03 -40.29 -5.32
N LEU A 120 9.82 -40.81 -5.46
CA LEU A 120 9.48 -41.99 -6.27
C LEU A 120 8.32 -41.66 -7.22
N GLU A 121 8.49 -41.99 -8.51
CA GLU A 121 7.48 -41.78 -9.55
C GLU A 121 6.21 -42.63 -9.34
N ASN A 122 6.34 -43.81 -8.71
CA ASN A 122 5.24 -44.74 -8.45
C ASN A 122 4.78 -44.75 -6.97
N SER A 123 4.76 -43.58 -6.33
CA SER A 123 4.48 -43.48 -4.88
C SER A 123 3.10 -44.01 -4.46
N ASP A 124 2.11 -44.02 -5.37
CA ASP A 124 0.75 -44.51 -5.11
C ASP A 124 0.70 -45.99 -4.72
N LYS A 125 1.70 -46.78 -5.17
CA LYS A 125 1.83 -48.21 -4.86
C LYS A 125 2.23 -48.48 -3.41
N PHE A 126 2.68 -47.44 -2.68
CA PHE A 126 3.13 -47.52 -1.29
C PHE A 126 2.19 -46.82 -0.29
N ASN A 127 0.94 -46.52 -0.69
CA ASN A 127 -0.07 -45.90 0.16
C ASN A 127 -0.57 -46.86 1.27
N CYS A 128 0.23 -46.99 2.33
CA CYS A 128 -0.13 -47.73 3.54
C CYS A 128 -0.91 -46.85 4.53
N PRO A 129 -1.84 -47.40 5.33
CA PRO A 129 -2.50 -46.65 6.40
C PRO A 129 -1.48 -46.13 7.42
N LYS A 130 -1.68 -44.89 7.91
CA LYS A 130 -0.78 -44.27 8.90
C LYS A 130 -0.92 -44.97 10.25
N LEU A 131 0.14 -45.63 10.72
CA LEU A 131 0.18 -46.43 11.96
C LEU A 131 0.72 -45.63 13.18
N GLN A 132 0.53 -44.31 13.19
CA GLN A 132 1.12 -43.39 14.17
C GLN A 132 0.66 -43.63 15.61
N SER A 133 -0.52 -44.21 15.82
CA SER A 133 -1.13 -44.47 17.13
C SER A 133 -0.81 -45.84 17.72
N THR A 134 0.02 -46.65 17.07
CA THR A 134 0.37 -47.99 17.57
C THR A 134 1.28 -47.91 18.82
N PRO A 135 1.02 -48.72 19.87
CA PRO A 135 1.82 -48.67 21.11
C PRO A 135 3.28 -49.11 20.89
N ASP A 136 3.53 -50.01 19.94
CA ASP A 136 4.87 -50.54 19.64
C ASP A 136 5.70 -49.65 18.69
N ARG A 137 5.20 -48.47 18.32
CA ARG A 137 5.82 -47.60 17.31
C ARG A 137 7.30 -47.33 17.57
N HIS A 138 7.69 -47.01 18.81
CA HIS A 138 9.08 -46.72 19.17
C HIS A 138 9.97 -47.97 19.09
N GLN A 139 9.46 -49.14 19.46
CA GLN A 139 10.22 -50.40 19.41
C GLN A 139 10.48 -50.83 17.96
N ARG A 140 9.47 -50.72 17.09
CA ARG A 140 9.57 -51.04 15.66
C ARG A 140 10.57 -50.12 14.95
N LEU A 141 10.44 -48.80 15.15
CA LEU A 141 11.38 -47.82 14.61
C LEU A 141 12.80 -48.05 15.16
N PHE A 142 12.94 -48.39 16.44
CA PHE A 142 14.26 -48.67 17.02
C PHE A 142 14.93 -49.92 16.45
N LYS A 143 14.16 -50.97 16.11
CA LYS A 143 14.69 -52.16 15.42
C LYS A 143 15.21 -51.80 14.02
N ILE A 144 14.47 -50.99 13.27
CA ILE A 144 14.94 -50.47 11.97
C ILE A 144 16.20 -49.62 12.15
N ALA A 145 16.24 -48.76 13.17
CA ALA A 145 17.42 -47.91 13.44
C ALA A 145 18.69 -48.73 13.73
N LYS A 146 18.57 -49.85 14.45
CA LYS A 146 19.69 -50.79 14.65
C LYS A 146 20.23 -51.37 13.34
N CYS A 147 19.37 -51.66 12.37
CA CYS A 147 19.79 -52.12 11.05
C CYS A 147 20.56 -51.02 10.31
N PHE A 148 20.09 -49.77 10.34
CA PHE A 148 20.83 -48.63 9.76
C PHE A 148 22.18 -48.40 10.44
N ASP A 149 22.26 -48.55 11.77
CA ASP A 149 23.53 -48.48 12.50
C ASP A 149 24.50 -49.55 11.99
N ALA A 150 24.05 -50.80 11.90
CA ALA A 150 24.84 -51.93 11.43
C ALA A 150 25.33 -51.75 10.00
N LEU A 151 24.49 -51.21 9.11
CA LEU A 151 24.89 -50.85 7.73
C LEU A 151 25.96 -49.74 7.73
N SER A 152 25.77 -48.69 8.53
CA SER A 152 26.71 -47.56 8.61
C SER A 152 28.07 -47.89 9.22
N CYS A 153 28.15 -49.00 9.97
CA CYS A 153 29.36 -49.51 10.63
C CYS A 153 29.91 -50.77 9.97
N SER A 154 29.31 -51.24 8.86
CA SER A 154 29.75 -52.45 8.18
C SER A 154 31.13 -52.29 7.55
N SER A 155 31.87 -53.40 7.45
CA SER A 155 33.18 -53.44 6.77
C SER A 155 33.06 -53.42 5.24
N ILE A 156 31.85 -53.50 4.69
CA ILE A 156 31.58 -53.58 3.25
C ILE A 156 31.19 -52.20 2.74
N ASP A 157 32.01 -51.62 1.86
CA ASP A 157 31.79 -50.27 1.34
C ASP A 157 30.41 -50.11 0.68
N SER A 158 29.97 -51.07 -0.14
CA SER A 158 28.66 -51.01 -0.79
C SER A 158 27.47 -50.99 0.16
N LEU A 159 27.60 -51.58 1.37
CA LEU A 159 26.54 -51.51 2.40
C LEU A 159 26.58 -50.17 3.14
N ARG A 160 27.77 -49.62 3.38
CA ARG A 160 27.95 -48.28 3.95
C ARG A 160 27.44 -47.20 3.00
N ASP A 161 27.66 -47.37 1.69
CA ASP A 161 27.24 -46.46 0.62
C ASP A 161 25.71 -46.34 0.53
N LEU A 162 24.95 -47.34 0.99
CA LEU A 162 23.49 -47.25 1.10
C LEU A 162 23.04 -46.14 2.09
N VAL A 163 23.84 -45.88 3.14
CA VAL A 163 23.58 -44.83 4.15
C VAL A 163 24.43 -43.58 3.87
N SER A 164 24.90 -43.42 2.63
CA SER A 164 25.62 -42.21 2.18
C SER A 164 24.65 -41.04 1.96
N PRO A 165 25.16 -39.80 1.81
CA PRO A 165 24.33 -38.60 1.61
C PRO A 165 23.42 -38.67 0.38
N ASN A 166 23.85 -39.38 -0.68
CA ASN A 166 23.06 -39.57 -1.91
C ASN A 166 22.12 -40.79 -1.82
N GLY A 167 22.15 -41.54 -0.71
CA GLY A 167 21.34 -42.71 -0.46
C GLY A 167 20.23 -42.46 0.58
N TYR A 168 20.20 -43.27 1.63
CA TYR A 168 19.16 -43.28 2.66
C TYR A 168 19.55 -42.58 3.97
N LEU A 169 20.60 -41.73 3.95
CA LEU A 169 21.01 -40.95 5.13
C LEU A 169 19.89 -40.05 5.67
N GLY A 170 19.15 -39.38 4.78
CA GLY A 170 18.02 -38.53 5.16
C GLY A 170 16.94 -39.31 5.91
N ASP A 171 16.57 -40.51 5.44
CA ASP A 171 15.56 -41.33 6.12
C ASP A 171 16.04 -41.84 7.48
N TYR A 172 17.34 -42.15 7.59
CA TYR A 172 17.95 -42.52 8.86
C TYR A 172 17.95 -41.36 9.87
N LEU A 173 18.23 -40.13 9.42
CA LEU A 173 18.11 -38.94 10.26
C LEU A 173 16.66 -38.68 10.67
N ALA A 174 15.69 -38.81 9.75
CA ALA A 174 14.27 -38.68 10.05
C ALA A 174 13.80 -39.70 11.10
N LEU A 175 14.26 -40.96 10.97
CA LEU A 175 14.03 -42.04 11.91
C LEU A 175 14.57 -41.71 13.31
N LEU A 176 15.83 -41.27 13.38
CA LEU A 176 16.46 -40.91 14.65
C LEU A 176 15.83 -39.66 15.29
N LEU A 177 15.42 -38.67 14.49
CA LEU A 177 14.74 -37.45 14.96
C LEU A 177 13.36 -37.79 15.54
N GLN A 178 12.58 -38.65 14.85
CA GLN A 178 11.30 -39.15 15.34
C GLN A 178 11.46 -39.93 16.66
N LEU A 179 12.47 -40.79 16.78
CA LEU A 179 12.76 -41.53 18.01
C LEU A 179 13.29 -40.65 19.15
N SER A 180 13.96 -39.54 18.84
CA SER A 180 14.65 -38.70 19.84
C SER A 180 13.77 -37.58 20.40
N TYR A 181 12.88 -37.02 19.59
CA TYR A 181 12.13 -35.80 19.90
C TYR A 181 10.64 -35.87 19.52
N GLY A 182 10.18 -36.96 18.89
CA GLY A 182 8.79 -37.12 18.48
C GLY A 182 7.83 -37.37 19.65
N PRO A 183 6.50 -37.18 19.44
CA PRO A 183 5.49 -37.40 20.46
C PRO A 183 5.40 -38.89 20.82
N VAL A 184 5.32 -39.21 22.11
CA VAL A 184 5.18 -40.58 22.63
C VAL A 184 3.70 -40.92 22.80
N SER A 185 3.27 -42.09 22.33
CA SER A 185 1.90 -42.59 22.55
C SER A 185 1.78 -43.06 24.01
N GLY A 186 0.84 -42.50 24.76
CA GLY A 186 0.79 -42.66 26.23
C GLY A 186 0.07 -43.92 26.68
N ASP A 187 0.83 -44.96 27.00
CA ASP A 187 0.39 -46.07 27.87
C ASP A 187 1.40 -46.26 29.01
N SER A 188 0.93 -46.44 30.24
CA SER A 188 1.75 -46.39 31.46
C SER A 188 2.70 -47.58 31.67
N SER A 189 2.52 -48.69 30.94
CA SER A 189 3.26 -49.95 31.11
C SER A 189 4.59 -50.02 30.33
N THR A 190 4.78 -49.19 29.30
CA THR A 190 5.96 -49.24 28.39
C THR A 190 6.92 -48.05 28.53
N ILE A 191 6.59 -47.11 29.43
CA ILE A 191 7.31 -45.83 29.60
C ILE A 191 8.81 -46.02 29.85
N GLY A 192 9.22 -46.93 30.75
CA GLY A 192 10.63 -47.17 31.08
C GLY A 192 11.48 -47.54 29.86
N THR A 193 11.05 -48.56 29.11
CA THR A 193 11.76 -49.01 27.89
C THR A 193 11.80 -47.95 26.79
N THR A 194 10.76 -47.12 26.68
CA THR A 194 10.70 -46.05 25.68
C THR A 194 11.65 -44.90 26.03
N THR A 195 11.81 -44.56 27.31
CA THR A 195 12.79 -43.54 27.73
C THR A 195 14.24 -43.93 27.43
N ASP A 196 14.59 -45.21 27.59
CA ASP A 196 15.91 -45.73 27.21
C ASP A 196 16.13 -45.69 25.70
N ILE A 197 15.12 -46.07 24.91
CA ILE A 197 15.17 -45.95 23.44
C ILE A 197 15.41 -44.50 23.02
N ILE A 198 14.72 -43.54 23.63
CA ILE A 198 14.89 -42.10 23.34
C ILE A 198 16.32 -41.65 23.68
N ARG A 199 16.85 -42.06 24.85
CA ARG A 199 18.21 -41.71 25.29
C ARG A 199 19.26 -42.26 24.33
N ILE A 200 19.16 -43.53 23.97
CA ILE A 200 20.08 -44.19 23.04
C ILE A 200 19.98 -43.54 21.65
N SER A 201 18.77 -43.30 21.15
CA SER A 201 18.55 -42.65 19.85
C SER A 201 19.17 -41.25 19.78
N ARG A 202 19.09 -40.46 20.87
CA ARG A 202 19.77 -39.15 20.97
C ARG A 202 21.28 -39.26 20.89
N THR A 203 21.87 -40.26 21.55
CA THR A 203 23.33 -40.47 21.48
C THR A 203 23.77 -40.89 20.07
N ARG A 204 22.99 -41.74 19.41
CA ARG A 204 23.22 -42.16 18.01
C ARG A 204 23.12 -40.98 17.05
N LEU A 205 22.06 -40.17 17.16
CA LEU A 205 21.89 -38.97 16.34
C LEU A 205 23.09 -38.03 16.46
N ARG A 206 23.56 -37.78 17.68
CA ARG A 206 24.75 -36.95 17.91
C ARG A 206 26.02 -37.58 17.32
N SER A 207 26.21 -38.90 17.42
CA SER A 207 27.36 -39.56 16.81
C SER A 207 27.33 -39.51 15.28
N VAL A 208 26.15 -39.61 14.67
CA VAL A 208 25.98 -39.55 13.22
C VAL A 208 26.26 -38.13 12.73
N LEU A 209 25.63 -37.11 13.35
CA LEU A 209 25.89 -35.71 13.03
C LEU A 209 27.35 -35.32 13.26
N ALA A 210 27.99 -35.89 14.28
CA ALA A 210 29.42 -35.72 14.46
C ALA A 210 30.18 -36.34 13.27
N ARG A 211 29.91 -37.56 12.82
CA ARG A 211 30.68 -38.16 11.72
C ARG A 211 30.57 -37.42 10.38
N LEU A 212 29.50 -36.67 10.15
CA LEU A 212 29.27 -35.94 8.90
C LEU A 212 30.14 -34.66 8.79
N PRO A 213 30.53 -34.24 7.58
CA PRO A 213 31.08 -32.90 7.34
C PRO A 213 30.09 -31.83 7.80
N ARG A 214 30.56 -30.77 8.47
CA ARG A 214 29.69 -29.69 8.99
C ARG A 214 28.74 -29.08 7.95
N PRO A 215 29.18 -28.73 6.72
CA PRO A 215 28.28 -28.15 5.73
C PRO A 215 27.11 -29.08 5.40
N LEU A 216 27.39 -30.39 5.29
CA LEU A 216 26.37 -31.39 5.02
C LEU A 216 25.43 -31.60 6.22
N ALA A 217 25.96 -31.59 7.44
CA ALA A 217 25.14 -31.65 8.66
C ALA A 217 24.18 -30.45 8.76
N PHE A 218 24.65 -29.24 8.42
CA PHE A 218 23.78 -28.07 8.32
C PHE A 218 22.71 -28.26 7.25
N LYS A 219 23.09 -28.66 6.03
CA LYS A 219 22.16 -28.89 4.92
C LYS A 219 21.00 -29.81 5.32
N GLU A 220 21.30 -30.97 5.89
CA GLU A 220 20.27 -31.94 6.31
C GLU A 220 19.36 -31.38 7.41
N LEU A 221 19.92 -30.75 8.44
CA LEU A 221 19.13 -30.18 9.54
C LEU A 221 18.24 -29.01 9.08
N PHE A 222 18.71 -28.18 8.16
CA PHE A 222 17.92 -27.10 7.56
C PHE A 222 16.79 -27.64 6.68
N LEU A 223 17.03 -28.70 5.90
CA LEU A 223 15.97 -29.38 5.14
C LEU A 223 14.85 -29.88 6.07
N PHE A 224 15.19 -30.46 7.22
CA PHE A 224 14.19 -30.86 8.23
C PHE A 224 13.50 -29.69 8.93
N GLN A 225 14.17 -28.54 9.09
CA GLN A 225 13.59 -27.36 9.73
C GLN A 225 12.62 -26.60 8.81
N CYS A 226 12.98 -26.48 7.52
CA CYS A 226 12.26 -25.71 6.51
C CYS A 226 11.20 -26.53 5.74
N GLY A 227 11.35 -27.86 5.70
CA GLY A 227 10.45 -28.78 5.01
C GLY A 227 10.86 -29.06 3.56
N PHE A 228 10.23 -30.07 2.96
CA PHE A 228 10.60 -30.59 1.64
C PHE A 228 9.61 -30.08 0.57
N CYS A 229 10.06 -29.25 -0.36
CA CYS A 229 9.25 -28.74 -1.48
C CYS A 229 9.99 -28.84 -2.82
N LYS A 230 9.33 -29.38 -3.85
CA LYS A 230 9.65 -29.10 -5.27
C LYS A 230 8.62 -28.09 -5.80
N GLN A 231 8.93 -27.37 -6.88
CA GLN A 231 8.27 -26.17 -7.43
C GLN A 231 6.75 -26.28 -7.82
N GLN A 232 5.92 -27.04 -7.12
CA GLN A 232 4.46 -27.06 -7.31
C GLN A 232 3.73 -26.53 -6.06
N PRO A 233 2.81 -25.56 -6.20
CA PRO A 233 2.31 -24.76 -5.08
C PRO A 233 1.17 -25.39 -4.26
N LEU A 234 0.76 -26.64 -4.52
CA LEU A 234 -0.58 -27.07 -4.13
C LEU A 234 -0.72 -27.72 -2.73
N VAL A 235 0.32 -28.26 -2.10
CA VAL A 235 0.20 -28.86 -0.75
C VAL A 235 1.48 -28.70 0.09
N LYS A 236 1.58 -27.64 0.90
CA LYS A 236 2.60 -27.54 1.96
C LYS A 236 2.14 -28.36 3.16
N THR A 237 2.66 -29.57 3.35
CA THR A 237 2.49 -30.26 4.65
C THR A 237 3.32 -29.53 5.69
N PRO A 238 2.73 -28.93 6.75
CA PRO A 238 3.48 -28.14 7.71
C PRO A 238 4.45 -29.03 8.51
N VAL A 239 5.71 -28.59 8.61
CA VAL A 239 6.72 -29.23 9.46
C VAL A 239 6.27 -29.19 10.93
N PRO A 240 6.30 -30.31 11.67
CA PRO A 240 5.92 -30.33 13.08
C PRO A 240 6.75 -29.37 13.93
N GLN A 241 6.11 -28.63 14.85
CA GLN A 241 6.78 -27.64 15.70
C GLN A 241 7.88 -28.27 16.58
N TRP A 242 7.68 -29.50 17.07
CA TRP A 242 8.71 -30.22 17.83
C TRP A 242 9.96 -30.50 17.00
N LEU A 243 9.81 -30.79 15.70
CA LEU A 243 10.92 -31.07 14.79
C LEU A 243 11.69 -29.80 14.48
N ARG A 244 10.97 -28.70 14.17
CA ARG A 244 11.58 -27.37 13.98
C ARG A 244 12.41 -26.95 15.19
N ASN A 245 11.88 -27.15 16.40
CA ASN A 245 12.59 -26.84 17.65
C ASN A 245 13.79 -27.76 17.88
N ALA A 246 13.69 -29.05 17.57
CA ALA A 246 14.79 -30.01 17.72
C ALA A 246 15.94 -29.71 16.75
N CYS A 247 15.64 -29.48 15.47
CA CYS A 247 16.64 -29.12 14.46
C CYS A 247 17.30 -27.78 14.80
N GLY A 248 16.53 -26.76 15.21
CA GLY A 248 17.07 -25.48 15.67
C GLY A 248 18.07 -25.63 16.82
N ARG A 249 17.77 -26.47 17.83
CA ARG A 249 18.71 -26.76 18.92
C ARG A 249 19.99 -27.45 18.45
N LEU A 250 19.89 -28.38 17.51
CA LEU A 250 21.05 -29.10 16.97
C LEU A 250 21.93 -28.17 16.12
N ILE A 251 21.32 -27.29 15.31
CA ILE A 251 22.03 -26.25 14.54
C ILE A 251 22.77 -25.31 15.47
N THR A 252 22.14 -24.81 16.54
CA THR A 252 22.81 -23.98 17.54
C THR A 252 23.98 -24.72 18.22
N GLN A 253 23.83 -26.01 18.51
CA GLN A 253 24.93 -26.81 19.06
C GLN A 253 26.09 -26.95 18.07
N LEU A 254 25.81 -27.13 16.78
CA LEU A 254 26.85 -27.16 15.74
C LEU A 254 27.54 -25.80 15.58
N PHE A 255 26.82 -24.70 15.79
CA PHE A 255 27.35 -23.34 15.69
C PHE A 255 28.27 -22.97 16.88
N ILE A 256 27.95 -23.47 18.09
CA ILE A 256 28.72 -23.21 19.33
C ILE A 256 29.85 -24.24 19.54
N ALA A 257 29.76 -25.43 18.93
CA ALA A 257 30.75 -26.49 19.12
C ALA A 257 32.17 -26.07 18.67
N ARG A 258 33.19 -26.46 19.44
CA ARG A 258 34.59 -26.17 19.09
C ARG A 258 34.98 -26.81 17.74
N PRO A 259 35.79 -26.11 16.93
CA PRO A 259 36.30 -26.66 15.68
C PRO A 259 37.08 -27.95 15.95
N ARG A 260 36.94 -28.95 15.06
CA ARG A 260 37.78 -30.16 15.10
C ARG A 260 39.20 -29.80 14.72
N GLU A 261 40.17 -30.60 15.14
CA GLU A 261 41.59 -30.41 14.77
C GLU A 261 41.80 -30.37 13.24
N CYS A 262 41.01 -31.12 12.46
CA CYS A 262 41.02 -31.10 10.98
C CYS A 262 40.27 -29.91 10.35
N GLU A 263 39.54 -29.12 11.14
CA GLU A 263 38.72 -27.97 10.72
C GLU A 263 39.21 -26.66 11.37
N ALA A 264 40.42 -26.66 11.94
CA ALA A 264 41.05 -25.49 12.53
C ALA A 264 41.20 -24.38 11.47
N GLY A 265 40.60 -23.22 11.72
CA GLY A 265 40.61 -22.06 10.82
C GLY A 265 39.40 -21.90 9.90
N ARG A 266 38.39 -22.79 9.96
CA ARG A 266 37.11 -22.59 9.24
C ARG A 266 36.03 -22.06 10.18
N SER A 267 35.38 -20.96 9.79
CA SER A 267 34.30 -20.38 10.59
C SER A 267 32.99 -21.16 10.38
N PRO A 268 32.23 -21.50 11.46
CA PRO A 268 30.94 -22.19 11.35
C PRO A 268 29.93 -21.50 10.43
N LEU A 269 29.96 -20.16 10.40
CA LEU A 269 29.19 -19.35 9.47
C LEU A 269 29.54 -19.64 7.99
N LYS A 270 30.82 -19.76 7.64
CA LYS A 270 31.26 -20.11 6.28
C LYS A 270 30.80 -21.53 5.91
N ASP A 271 30.94 -22.49 6.82
CA ASP A 271 30.49 -23.88 6.59
C ASP A 271 28.97 -23.97 6.41
N LEU A 272 28.20 -23.17 7.16
CA LEU A 272 26.76 -23.06 7.01
C LEU A 272 26.37 -22.51 5.63
N ILE A 273 27.02 -21.42 5.21
CA ILE A 273 26.79 -20.79 3.91
C ILE A 273 27.10 -21.78 2.80
N ILE A 274 28.24 -22.50 2.86
CA ILE A 274 28.60 -23.55 1.89
C ILE A 274 27.59 -24.71 1.91
N GLY A 275 27.02 -25.04 3.07
CA GLY A 275 26.04 -26.13 3.20
C GLY A 275 24.67 -25.80 2.60
N ILE A 276 24.24 -24.55 2.70
CA ILE A 276 22.92 -24.08 2.22
C ILE A 276 23.00 -23.60 0.76
N LEU A 277 24.06 -22.87 0.42
CA LEU A 277 24.31 -22.36 -0.91
C LEU A 277 25.20 -23.36 -1.63
N ASP A 278 24.64 -24.07 -2.59
CA ASP A 278 25.46 -24.64 -3.65
C ASP A 278 25.94 -23.45 -4.52
N VAL A 279 27.00 -22.77 -4.06
CA VAL A 279 27.46 -21.45 -4.56
C VAL A 279 27.73 -21.45 -6.07
N HIS A 280 27.90 -22.63 -6.68
CA HIS A 280 28.13 -22.80 -8.11
C HIS A 280 26.84 -23.00 -8.94
N SER A 281 25.69 -23.19 -8.29
CA SER A 281 24.40 -23.52 -8.92
C SER A 281 23.31 -22.46 -8.72
N THR A 282 23.51 -21.49 -7.83
CA THR A 282 22.51 -20.45 -7.51
C THR A 282 22.64 -19.21 -8.39
N ASP A 283 21.55 -18.80 -9.04
CA ASP A 283 21.47 -17.55 -9.82
C ASP A 283 21.78 -16.33 -8.92
N PRO A 284 22.74 -15.45 -9.31
CA PRO A 284 23.16 -14.29 -8.52
C PRO A 284 22.00 -13.34 -8.12
N ARG A 285 20.89 -13.33 -8.87
CA ARG A 285 19.72 -12.49 -8.54
C ARG A 285 18.99 -12.92 -7.27
N HIS A 286 19.05 -14.20 -6.92
CA HIS A 286 18.38 -14.78 -5.76
C HIS A 286 19.24 -14.73 -4.49
N VAL A 287 20.54 -14.44 -4.62
CA VAL A 287 21.50 -14.38 -3.51
C VAL A 287 21.06 -13.43 -2.39
N PRO A 288 20.56 -12.20 -2.64
CA PRO A 288 20.15 -11.32 -1.55
C PRO A 288 18.89 -11.79 -0.81
N ALA A 289 17.91 -12.35 -1.52
CA ALA A 289 16.71 -12.90 -0.88
C ALA A 289 17.05 -14.11 0.02
N LEU A 290 17.99 -14.93 -0.43
CA LEU A 290 18.49 -16.07 0.34
C LEU A 290 19.36 -15.62 1.51
N ALA A 291 20.21 -14.61 1.34
CA ALA A 291 21.02 -14.02 2.41
C ALA A 291 20.12 -13.47 3.53
N SER A 292 19.06 -12.74 3.17
CA SER A 292 18.07 -12.23 4.11
C SER A 292 17.34 -13.36 4.85
N ALA A 293 16.98 -14.44 4.15
CA ALA A 293 16.36 -15.61 4.79
C ALA A 293 17.31 -16.32 5.78
N VAL A 294 18.58 -16.50 5.42
CA VAL A 294 19.60 -17.07 6.31
C VAL A 294 19.83 -16.15 7.52
N ALA A 295 19.94 -14.85 7.29
CA ALA A 295 20.09 -13.84 8.34
C ALA A 295 18.91 -13.84 9.31
N HIS A 296 17.67 -13.94 8.83
CA HIS A 296 16.49 -14.06 9.68
C HIS A 296 16.53 -15.33 10.56
N ILE A 297 17.02 -16.45 10.02
CA ILE A 297 17.19 -17.69 10.78
C ILE A 297 18.29 -17.53 11.84
N LEU A 298 19.43 -16.93 11.49
CA LEU A 298 20.54 -16.70 12.42
C LEU A 298 20.17 -15.72 13.55
N ALA A 299 19.38 -14.69 13.23
CA ALA A 299 18.90 -13.70 14.19
C ALA A 299 17.82 -14.27 15.13
N THR A 300 17.14 -15.36 14.75
CA THR A 300 16.09 -16.00 15.56
C THR A 300 16.66 -17.18 16.37
N PRO A 301 16.88 -17.03 17.68
CA PRO A 301 17.38 -18.12 18.51
C PRO A 301 16.27 -19.19 18.67
N PRO A 302 16.59 -20.50 18.67
CA PRO A 302 15.59 -21.54 18.81
C PRO A 302 14.85 -21.45 20.16
N GLN A 303 13.52 -21.56 20.13
CA GLN A 303 12.69 -21.48 21.33
C GLN A 303 12.97 -22.65 22.29
N MET A 304 13.19 -22.31 23.57
CA MET A 304 13.61 -23.13 24.72
C MET A 304 15.12 -23.43 24.84
N ALA A 305 15.88 -22.36 25.10
CA ALA A 305 17.00 -22.38 26.04
C ALA A 305 16.45 -22.54 27.47
N GLY A 306 16.38 -23.77 27.98
CA GLY A 306 16.07 -24.02 29.38
C GLY A 306 17.18 -23.49 30.30
N ARG A 307 16.82 -22.55 31.16
CA ARG A 307 17.43 -22.15 32.45
C ARG A 307 18.85 -21.55 32.54
N ASN A 308 19.76 -21.69 31.58
CA ASN A 308 21.11 -21.14 31.74
C ASN A 308 21.57 -20.36 30.49
N ASN A 309 21.84 -19.04 30.59
CA ASN A 309 22.71 -18.14 29.78
C ASN A 309 23.14 -18.49 28.32
N THR A 310 22.45 -19.36 27.58
CA THR A 310 22.92 -19.85 26.27
C THR A 310 22.63 -18.89 25.13
N THR A 311 21.63 -18.01 25.25
CA THR A 311 21.30 -17.01 24.22
C THR A 311 22.39 -15.95 24.10
N GLY A 312 22.90 -15.43 25.23
CA GLY A 312 24.03 -14.50 25.24
C GLY A 312 25.32 -15.15 24.72
N GLN A 313 25.59 -16.42 25.06
CA GLN A 313 26.73 -17.15 24.50
C GLN A 313 26.62 -17.36 22.99
N TYR A 314 25.41 -17.64 22.49
CA TYR A 314 25.13 -17.75 21.06
C TYR A 314 25.42 -16.43 20.35
N TYR A 315 24.85 -15.31 20.81
CA TYR A 315 25.05 -14.02 20.17
C TYR A 315 26.51 -13.53 20.26
N ASN A 316 27.21 -13.80 21.37
CA ASN A 316 28.65 -13.48 21.48
C ASN A 316 29.49 -14.30 20.49
N SER A 317 29.20 -15.59 20.34
CA SER A 317 29.89 -16.45 19.36
C SER A 317 29.57 -16.04 17.92
N LEU A 318 28.31 -15.70 17.64
CA LEU A 318 27.87 -15.19 16.34
C LEU A 318 28.52 -13.84 16.02
N ALA A 319 28.61 -12.93 16.99
CA ALA A 319 29.21 -11.62 16.82
C ALA A 319 30.70 -11.70 16.44
N LEU A 320 31.46 -12.58 17.10
CA LEU A 320 32.86 -12.84 16.73
C LEU A 320 32.99 -13.36 15.29
N GLN A 321 32.11 -14.29 14.88
CA GLN A 321 32.11 -14.85 13.53
C GLN A 321 31.70 -13.83 12.46
N ILE A 322 30.74 -12.95 12.76
CA ILE A 322 30.32 -11.85 11.88
C ILE A 322 31.46 -10.83 11.75
N SER A 323 32.12 -10.47 12.85
CA SER A 323 33.27 -9.56 12.82
C SER A 323 34.44 -10.13 12.01
N GLU A 324 34.75 -11.42 12.15
CA GLU A 324 35.77 -12.10 11.34
C GLU A 324 35.35 -12.19 9.86
N ALA A 325 34.07 -12.42 9.59
CA ALA A 325 33.52 -12.47 8.24
C ALA A 325 33.63 -11.11 7.52
N LEU A 326 33.34 -10.00 8.20
CA LEU A 326 33.47 -8.65 7.64
C LEU A 326 34.94 -8.27 7.40
N GLN A 327 35.86 -8.68 8.26
CA GLN A 327 37.30 -8.39 8.09
C GLN A 327 37.97 -9.23 6.99
N THR A 328 37.72 -10.54 6.95
CA THR A 328 38.41 -11.48 6.04
C THR A 328 37.95 -11.38 4.59
N SER A 329 36.86 -10.68 4.33
CA SER A 329 36.24 -10.57 3.01
C SER A 329 36.55 -9.24 2.30
N LYS A 330 37.15 -8.26 2.99
CA LYS A 330 37.63 -7.01 2.37
C LYS A 330 38.66 -7.33 1.27
N GLY A 331 38.38 -6.91 0.04
CA GLY A 331 39.30 -7.02 -1.11
C GLY A 331 39.26 -8.32 -1.93
N CYS A 332 38.38 -9.29 -1.64
CA CYS A 332 38.27 -10.54 -2.41
C CYS A 332 37.05 -10.51 -3.35
N GLU A 333 37.26 -10.70 -4.66
CA GLU A 333 36.17 -10.71 -5.68
C GLU A 333 35.38 -12.04 -5.74
N ASP A 334 35.74 -13.03 -4.93
CA ASP A 334 35.06 -14.33 -4.93
C ASP A 334 33.58 -14.19 -4.53
N LEU A 335 32.70 -14.83 -5.31
CA LEU A 335 31.24 -14.83 -5.08
C LEU A 335 30.90 -15.26 -3.64
N LEU A 336 31.60 -16.28 -3.12
CA LEU A 336 31.44 -16.76 -1.74
C LEU A 336 31.75 -15.66 -0.71
N SER A 337 32.84 -14.92 -0.89
CA SER A 337 33.22 -13.79 -0.02
C SER A 337 32.20 -12.65 -0.07
N ARG A 338 31.55 -12.42 -1.21
CA ARG A 338 30.43 -11.47 -1.33
C ARG A 338 29.17 -11.95 -0.62
N VAL A 339 28.80 -13.23 -0.76
CA VAL A 339 27.63 -13.79 -0.06
C VAL A 339 27.83 -13.80 1.45
N ILE A 340 29.03 -14.16 1.92
CA ILE A 340 29.38 -14.14 3.35
C ILE A 340 29.23 -12.72 3.93
N ARG A 341 29.70 -11.70 3.20
CA ARG A 341 29.52 -10.29 3.59
C ARG A 341 28.06 -9.92 3.68
N LEU A 342 27.27 -10.22 2.65
CA LEU A 342 25.86 -9.86 2.60
C LEU A 342 25.06 -10.52 3.75
N VAL A 343 25.33 -11.80 4.03
CA VAL A 343 24.71 -12.51 5.17
C VAL A 343 25.11 -11.87 6.50
N ALA A 344 26.37 -11.48 6.67
CA ALA A 344 26.85 -10.82 7.88
C ALA A 344 26.16 -9.46 8.12
N ILE A 345 26.01 -8.66 7.08
CA ILE A 345 25.33 -7.35 7.13
C ILE A 345 23.84 -7.55 7.42
N ASP A 346 23.12 -8.38 6.64
CA ASP A 346 21.69 -8.65 6.85
C ASP A 346 21.42 -9.21 8.27
N THR A 347 22.32 -10.05 8.79
CA THR A 347 22.19 -10.59 10.17
C THR A 347 22.33 -9.48 11.20
N THR A 348 23.23 -8.51 10.98
CA THR A 348 23.38 -7.33 11.83
C THR A 348 22.10 -6.49 11.84
N HIS A 349 21.51 -6.22 10.67
CA HIS A 349 20.22 -5.52 10.56
C HIS A 349 19.10 -6.24 11.30
N GLN A 350 18.97 -7.56 11.10
CA GLN A 350 17.92 -8.37 11.74
C GLN A 350 18.06 -8.44 13.26
N ILE A 351 19.29 -8.42 13.80
CA ILE A 351 19.50 -8.37 15.25
C ILE A 351 19.16 -6.98 15.79
N VAL A 352 19.63 -5.91 15.15
CA VAL A 352 19.37 -4.52 15.56
C VAL A 352 17.88 -4.18 15.52
N GLU A 353 17.13 -4.69 14.54
CA GLU A 353 15.67 -4.49 14.45
C GLU A 353 14.91 -5.17 15.59
N ARG A 354 15.44 -6.30 16.10
CA ARG A 354 14.81 -7.08 17.19
C ARG A 354 15.19 -6.56 18.57
N ASP A 355 16.46 -6.21 18.76
CA ASP A 355 17.02 -5.70 20.02
C ASP A 355 18.15 -4.71 19.73
N LEU A 356 17.80 -3.42 19.76
CA LEU A 356 18.72 -2.33 19.46
C LEU A 356 19.89 -2.26 20.45
N GLU A 357 19.66 -2.49 21.75
CA GLU A 357 20.71 -2.39 22.77
C GLU A 357 21.71 -3.55 22.66
N LEU A 358 21.22 -4.75 22.37
CA LEU A 358 22.09 -5.90 22.06
C LEU A 358 22.90 -5.64 20.78
N GLY A 359 22.25 -5.13 19.73
CA GLY A 359 22.90 -4.79 18.47
C GLY A 359 24.00 -3.72 18.63
N LYS A 360 23.73 -2.67 19.40
CA LYS A 360 24.71 -1.64 19.76
C LYS A 360 25.96 -2.26 20.39
N ARG A 361 25.78 -3.00 21.48
CA ARG A 361 26.87 -3.62 22.26
C ARG A 361 27.72 -4.60 21.45
N LEU A 362 27.10 -5.37 20.56
CA LEU A 362 27.80 -6.45 19.84
C LEU A 362 28.46 -5.99 18.54
N PHE A 363 27.80 -5.10 17.78
CA PHE A 363 28.19 -4.81 16.40
C PHE A 363 28.55 -3.35 16.14
N LEU A 364 27.98 -2.40 16.89
CA LEU A 364 28.09 -0.97 16.55
C LEU A 364 29.01 -0.19 17.51
N GLU A 365 29.15 -0.63 18.76
CA GLU A 365 29.85 0.12 19.82
C GLU A 365 31.30 0.45 19.45
N LYS A 366 32.11 -0.58 19.13
CA LYS A 366 33.54 -0.42 18.80
C LYS A 366 33.84 0.12 17.39
N PRO A 367 33.18 -0.33 16.31
CA PRO A 367 33.55 0.11 14.96
C PRO A 367 32.97 1.49 14.62
N LEU A 368 31.87 1.90 15.26
CA LEU A 368 31.07 3.05 14.83
C LEU A 368 30.77 4.03 15.97
N LEU A 369 30.01 3.60 16.99
CA LEU A 369 29.42 4.53 17.98
C LEU A 369 30.47 5.24 18.82
N SER A 370 31.50 4.54 19.32
CA SER A 370 32.55 5.18 20.11
C SER A 370 33.30 6.28 19.35
N LYS A 371 33.34 6.18 18.02
CA LYS A 371 33.98 7.17 17.14
C LYS A 371 33.03 8.33 16.82
N LEU A 372 31.74 8.06 16.63
CA LEU A 372 30.73 9.08 16.33
C LEU A 372 30.31 9.90 17.55
N GLU A 373 30.32 9.31 18.75
CA GLU A 373 30.06 10.01 20.01
C GLU A 373 31.10 11.10 20.31
N ASN A 374 32.31 11.00 19.73
CA ASN A 374 33.32 12.05 19.81
C ASN A 374 32.96 13.30 18.98
N LEU A 375 32.12 13.17 17.95
CA LEU A 375 31.75 14.27 17.04
C LEU A 375 30.49 15.02 17.48
N VAL A 376 29.70 14.41 18.36
CA VAL A 376 28.33 14.83 18.66
C VAL A 376 28.16 15.05 20.17
N LEU A 377 27.25 15.94 20.57
CA LEU A 377 26.85 16.12 21.97
C LEU A 377 25.78 15.07 22.35
N VAL A 378 26.16 14.09 23.16
CA VAL A 378 25.25 13.05 23.66
C VAL A 378 25.00 13.29 25.15
N ASN A 379 23.81 13.79 25.50
CA ASN A 379 23.28 13.88 26.87
C ASN A 379 24.11 14.66 27.93
N GLN A 380 25.03 15.56 27.55
CA GLN A 380 25.77 16.40 28.50
C GLN A 380 25.47 17.89 28.29
N SER A 381 25.19 18.59 29.39
CA SER A 381 25.09 20.06 29.45
C SER A 381 26.45 20.70 29.17
N GLU A 382 26.46 21.85 28.49
CA GLU A 382 27.65 22.64 28.11
C GLU A 382 28.57 23.06 29.29
N VAL A 383 28.21 22.73 30.53
CA VAL A 383 28.84 23.22 31.76
C VAL A 383 30.11 22.43 32.15
N ASP A 384 30.29 21.19 31.66
CA ASP A 384 31.40 20.33 32.10
C ASP A 384 32.62 20.30 31.14
N ASP A 385 32.61 21.01 30.00
CA ASP A 385 33.71 21.00 29.00
C ASP A 385 35.00 21.74 29.48
N TYR A 386 35.01 22.24 30.73
CA TYR A 386 36.16 22.90 31.37
C TYR A 386 36.98 21.97 32.28
N ALA A 387 36.60 20.70 32.42
CA ALA A 387 37.33 19.72 33.23
C ALA A 387 37.43 18.39 32.49
N LEU A 388 38.65 17.83 32.45
CA LEU A 388 39.11 16.63 31.70
C LEU A 388 39.61 16.98 30.28
N ASP A 389 40.85 16.74 29.85
CA ASP A 389 42.01 16.05 30.41
C ASP A 389 43.27 16.51 29.63
N GLU A 390 44.44 16.29 30.20
CA GLU A 390 45.78 16.62 29.68
C GLU A 390 45.98 16.29 28.17
N PRO A 391 46.81 17.08 27.43
CA PRO A 391 47.07 16.84 26.01
C PRO A 391 47.82 15.50 25.84
N SER A 392 47.11 14.45 25.42
CA SER A 392 47.75 13.22 24.97
C SER A 392 48.55 13.52 23.70
N SER A 393 49.85 13.30 23.81
CA SER A 393 50.90 13.64 22.87
C SER A 393 50.84 12.87 21.56
N THR A 394 50.16 13.42 20.54
CA THR A 394 50.46 13.14 19.13
C THR A 394 50.27 14.40 18.28
N ALA A 395 51.39 15.01 17.90
CA ALA A 395 51.58 16.04 16.86
C ALA A 395 50.41 17.02 16.64
N ILE A 396 50.36 18.05 17.48
CA ILE A 396 49.43 19.17 17.40
C ILE A 396 50.03 20.26 16.49
N ASP A 397 49.29 20.68 15.47
CA ASP A 397 49.50 21.95 14.76
C ASP A 397 49.05 23.09 15.69
N MET A 398 49.73 24.24 15.70
CA MET A 398 49.56 25.31 16.71
C MET A 398 48.13 25.91 16.77
N SER A 399 47.25 25.55 15.83
CA SER A 399 45.87 25.99 15.71
C SER A 399 44.81 24.97 16.17
N ASP A 400 45.19 23.72 16.43
CA ASP A 400 44.26 22.63 16.77
C ASP A 400 44.31 22.31 18.28
N SER A 401 43.15 22.06 18.89
CA SER A 401 43.03 21.72 20.33
C SER A 401 43.10 20.21 20.59
N VAL A 402 42.37 19.39 19.82
CA VAL A 402 42.29 17.93 19.96
C VAL A 402 42.03 17.26 18.60
N GLU A 403 42.71 16.15 18.31
CA GLU A 403 42.35 15.26 17.19
C GLU A 403 41.21 14.32 17.61
N LEU A 404 40.07 14.40 16.93
CA LEU A 404 38.86 13.63 17.27
C LEU A 404 38.81 12.29 16.52
N LEU A 405 39.24 12.27 15.25
CA LEU A 405 39.33 11.07 14.43
C LEU A 405 40.55 11.13 13.51
N SER A 406 41.33 10.05 13.51
CA SER A 406 42.41 9.84 12.54
C SER A 406 41.86 9.57 11.14
N ALA A 407 42.69 9.76 10.11
CA ALA A 407 42.31 9.47 8.73
C ALA A 407 41.90 7.99 8.52
N VAL A 408 42.60 7.05 9.16
CA VAL A 408 42.29 5.61 9.09
C VAL A 408 40.95 5.32 9.78
N ASP A 409 40.70 5.95 10.92
CA ASP A 409 39.44 5.78 11.64
C ASP A 409 38.26 6.36 10.88
N LEU A 410 38.42 7.52 10.25
CA LEU A 410 37.41 8.18 9.42
C LEU A 410 37.03 7.31 8.21
N GLN A 411 38.03 6.79 7.49
CA GLN A 411 37.78 5.88 6.36
C GLN A 411 37.07 4.61 6.82
N GLY A 412 37.48 4.03 7.96
CA GLY A 412 36.85 2.83 8.51
C GLY A 412 35.37 3.05 8.86
N VAL A 413 35.00 4.22 9.36
CA VAL A 413 33.60 4.56 9.66
C VAL A 413 32.80 4.76 8.38
N ILE A 414 33.33 5.48 7.39
CA ILE A 414 32.65 5.75 6.11
C ILE A 414 32.38 4.45 5.35
N GLU A 415 33.38 3.57 5.24
CA GLU A 415 33.22 2.25 4.61
C GLU A 415 32.15 1.43 5.33
N PHE A 416 32.21 1.37 6.66
CA PHE A 416 31.27 0.56 7.45
C PHE A 416 29.82 1.07 7.36
N ILE A 417 29.60 2.40 7.37
CA ILE A 417 28.26 2.97 7.16
C ILE A 417 27.76 2.68 5.74
N SER A 418 28.63 2.85 4.74
CA SER A 418 28.27 2.57 3.34
C SER A 418 27.87 1.11 3.16
N GLU A 419 28.59 0.17 3.79
CA GLU A 419 28.25 -1.26 3.80
C GLU A 419 26.91 -1.54 4.49
N LEU A 420 26.60 -0.87 5.60
CA LEU A 420 25.30 -1.00 6.29
C LEU A 420 24.13 -0.43 5.46
N LEU A 421 24.39 0.58 4.63
CA LEU A 421 23.37 1.15 3.74
C LEU A 421 23.21 0.37 2.42
N ASP A 422 24.20 -0.42 2.00
CA ASP A 422 24.18 -1.27 0.80
C ASP A 422 23.41 -2.59 1.03
N THR A 423 22.14 -2.48 1.45
CA THR A 423 21.23 -3.63 1.66
C THR A 423 19.87 -3.41 1.01
N ARG A 424 19.20 -4.52 0.64
CA ARG A 424 17.85 -4.44 0.04
C ARG A 424 16.77 -4.04 1.05
N HIS A 425 16.97 -4.35 2.32
CA HIS A 425 15.99 -4.16 3.38
C HIS A 425 16.69 -3.60 4.64
N PRO A 426 17.08 -2.32 4.62
CA PRO A 426 17.77 -1.72 5.76
C PRO A 426 16.82 -1.67 6.97
N SER A 427 17.32 -2.05 8.15
CA SER A 427 16.52 -2.05 9.38
C SER A 427 16.14 -0.64 9.82
N LYS A 428 14.86 -0.44 10.16
CA LYS A 428 14.32 0.85 10.63
C LYS A 428 15.06 1.34 11.87
N ALA A 429 15.30 0.45 12.83
CA ALA A 429 16.01 0.81 14.07
C ALA A 429 17.44 1.30 13.81
N LEU A 430 18.16 0.70 12.84
CA LEU A 430 19.50 1.13 12.48
C LEU A 430 19.48 2.43 11.68
N CYS A 431 18.58 2.59 10.72
CA CYS A 431 18.45 3.82 9.94
C CYS A 431 18.14 5.01 10.84
N VAL A 432 17.25 4.86 11.82
CA VAL A 432 16.96 5.91 12.82
C VAL A 432 18.20 6.23 13.66
N LEU A 433 18.98 5.21 14.06
CA LEU A 433 20.22 5.42 14.80
C LEU A 433 21.28 6.15 13.94
N LEU A 434 21.49 5.75 12.69
CA LEU A 434 22.43 6.41 11.78
C LEU A 434 21.99 7.84 11.43
N ALA A 435 20.68 8.05 11.24
CA ALA A 435 20.10 9.37 11.05
C ALA A 435 20.39 10.32 12.22
N ARG A 436 20.42 9.82 13.46
CA ARG A 436 20.82 10.59 14.63
C ARG A 436 22.27 11.12 14.52
N TYR A 437 23.18 10.35 13.93
CA TYR A 437 24.58 10.74 13.71
C TYR A 437 24.84 11.27 12.29
N SER A 438 23.83 11.75 11.57
CA SER A 438 23.99 12.21 10.18
C SER A 438 24.56 13.62 10.02
N ARG A 439 24.41 14.48 11.05
CA ARG A 439 24.82 15.89 11.03
C ARG A 439 26.32 16.14 10.75
N PRO A 440 27.27 15.35 11.28
CA PRO A 440 28.69 15.49 10.94
C PRO A 440 28.98 15.32 9.44
N TRP A 441 28.32 14.35 8.78
CA TRP A 441 28.56 14.08 7.36
C TRP A 441 28.10 15.24 6.48
N PHE A 442 26.94 15.82 6.78
CA PHE A 442 26.44 17.01 6.09
C PHE A 442 27.34 18.24 6.31
N HIS A 443 27.84 18.41 7.54
CA HIS A 443 28.80 19.47 7.87
C HIS A 443 30.12 19.33 7.10
N PHE A 444 30.66 18.10 7.01
CA PHE A 444 31.87 17.82 6.23
C PHE A 444 31.69 18.13 4.74
N CYS A 445 30.56 17.75 4.13
CA CYS A 445 30.24 18.14 2.76
C CYS A 445 30.20 19.67 2.59
N SER A 446 29.63 20.39 3.57
CA SER A 446 29.52 21.85 3.53
C SER A 446 30.90 22.52 3.65
N LEU A 447 31.76 22.05 4.56
CA LEU A 447 33.14 22.54 4.69
C LEU A 447 33.96 22.35 3.41
N LEU A 448 33.80 21.20 2.74
CA LEU A 448 34.47 20.94 1.46
C LEU A 448 33.99 21.90 0.35
N ASN A 449 32.69 22.25 0.33
CA ASN A 449 32.19 23.24 -0.63
C ASN A 449 32.72 24.66 -0.37
N VAL A 450 32.91 25.05 0.90
CA VAL A 450 33.54 26.35 1.23
C VAL A 450 35.01 26.36 0.79
N ALA A 451 35.75 25.30 1.11
CA ALA A 451 37.17 25.20 0.78
C ALA A 451 37.46 25.11 -0.73
N CYS A 452 36.52 24.60 -1.53
CA CYS A 452 36.67 24.41 -2.98
C CYS A 452 35.90 25.44 -3.85
N SER A 453 35.36 26.54 -3.28
CA SER A 453 34.61 27.54 -4.04
C SER A 453 35.49 28.28 -5.05
N GLU A 454 35.19 28.15 -6.35
CA GLU A 454 35.96 28.62 -7.52
C GLU A 454 36.06 30.15 -7.72
N LYS A 455 36.10 30.98 -6.67
CA LYS A 455 36.22 32.44 -6.84
C LYS A 455 37.58 33.00 -6.43
N GLU A 456 38.25 33.44 -7.48
CA GLU A 456 39.33 34.43 -7.59
C GLU A 456 40.77 33.92 -7.55
N ALA A 457 41.32 33.87 -8.77
CA ALA A 457 42.72 33.93 -9.08
C ALA A 457 43.36 35.21 -8.50
N ASP A 458 43.93 35.12 -7.29
CA ASP A 458 45.21 35.73 -6.92
C ASP A 458 45.60 35.28 -5.50
N GLY A 459 46.68 34.49 -5.38
CA GLY A 459 47.32 34.19 -4.09
C GLY A 459 47.66 32.71 -3.82
N ASP A 460 48.86 32.29 -4.21
CA ASP A 460 49.78 31.29 -3.60
C ASP A 460 49.26 30.11 -2.72
N PHE A 461 48.10 29.49 -2.99
CA PHE A 461 47.78 28.14 -2.50
C PHE A 461 47.03 27.32 -3.56
N GLN A 462 47.77 26.81 -4.54
CA GLN A 462 47.23 25.90 -5.56
C GLN A 462 47.09 24.47 -5.03
N ILE A 463 45.87 24.04 -4.70
CA ILE A 463 45.47 22.63 -4.84
C ILE A 463 44.66 22.55 -6.13
N ALA A 464 45.32 22.18 -7.23
CA ALA A 464 44.67 22.10 -8.54
C ALA A 464 43.69 20.92 -8.60
N GLU A 465 42.38 21.19 -8.56
CA GLU A 465 41.35 20.25 -9.00
C GLU A 465 41.32 20.19 -10.53
N SER A 466 42.05 19.25 -11.13
CA SER A 466 41.99 19.04 -12.60
C SER A 466 41.99 17.59 -13.05
N HIS A 467 41.68 16.63 -12.15
CA HIS A 467 41.47 15.23 -12.52
C HIS A 467 40.22 14.65 -11.83
N ALA A 468 39.32 14.04 -12.61
CA ALA A 468 38.07 13.40 -12.17
C ALA A 468 38.24 12.24 -11.15
N ASN A 469 39.48 11.87 -10.82
CA ASN A 469 39.85 10.81 -9.88
C ASN A 469 40.71 11.36 -8.72
N SER A 470 40.44 12.58 -8.22
CA SER A 470 41.13 13.10 -7.05
C SER A 470 40.62 12.42 -5.77
N PRO A 471 41.47 12.14 -4.75
CA PRO A 471 41.01 11.52 -3.50
C PRO A 471 39.99 12.38 -2.75
N ILE A 472 39.96 13.69 -3.00
CA ILE A 472 38.98 14.64 -2.44
C ILE A 472 37.61 14.45 -3.09
N THR A 473 37.55 14.28 -4.42
CA THR A 473 36.29 14.02 -5.14
C THR A 473 35.72 12.64 -4.79
N GLU A 474 36.56 11.61 -4.64
CA GLU A 474 36.15 10.29 -4.15
C GLU A 474 35.57 10.39 -2.73
N PHE A 475 36.26 11.07 -1.82
CA PHE A 475 35.77 11.29 -0.45
C PHE A 475 34.43 12.05 -0.42
N LYS A 476 34.28 13.11 -1.22
CA LYS A 476 33.03 13.86 -1.36
C LYS A 476 31.90 12.96 -1.87
N SER A 477 32.17 12.09 -2.83
CA SER A 477 31.19 11.14 -3.38
C SER A 477 30.75 10.08 -2.35
N GLN A 478 31.66 9.61 -1.50
CA GLN A 478 31.34 8.64 -0.44
C GLN A 478 30.43 9.27 0.62
N LEU A 479 30.72 10.51 1.05
CA LEU A 479 29.85 11.23 1.99
C LEU A 479 28.46 11.50 1.39
N TYR A 480 28.40 11.89 0.12
CA TYR A 480 27.16 12.11 -0.59
C TYR A 480 26.35 10.81 -0.74
N SER A 481 27.00 9.68 -1.01
CA SER A 481 26.38 8.35 -1.07
C SER A 481 25.74 7.96 0.26
N ILE A 482 26.41 8.23 1.40
CA ILE A 482 25.85 7.98 2.74
C ILE A 482 24.60 8.82 2.97
N LEU A 483 24.65 10.13 2.69
CA LEU A 483 23.51 11.04 2.89
C LEU A 483 22.33 10.68 1.98
N THR A 484 22.59 10.36 0.72
CA THR A 484 21.58 9.92 -0.25
C THR A 484 20.99 8.56 0.14
N GLY A 485 21.82 7.63 0.61
CA GLY A 485 21.39 6.32 1.13
C GLY A 485 20.44 6.47 2.32
N LEU A 486 20.73 7.37 3.25
CA LEU A 486 19.85 7.67 4.39
C LEU A 486 18.49 8.21 3.93
N LEU A 487 18.48 9.15 2.97
CA LEU A 487 17.25 9.72 2.40
C LEU A 487 16.41 8.67 1.66
N ASN A 488 17.04 7.71 0.99
CA ASN A 488 16.37 6.68 0.19
C ASN A 488 15.80 5.49 0.99
N THR A 489 16.10 5.37 2.29
CA THR A 489 15.64 4.22 3.10
C THR A 489 14.14 4.20 3.39
N GLY A 490 13.43 5.33 3.27
CA GLY A 490 11.98 5.44 3.55
C GLY A 490 11.58 5.26 5.03
N HIS A 491 12.54 5.00 5.92
CA HIS A 491 12.29 4.76 7.35
C HIS A 491 12.36 6.03 8.22
N VAL A 492 12.99 7.09 7.71
CA VAL A 492 13.13 8.40 8.35
C VAL A 492 12.53 9.45 7.42
N SER A 493 11.85 10.45 7.98
CA SER A 493 11.26 11.54 7.18
C SER A 493 12.37 12.36 6.52
N GLN A 494 12.42 12.31 5.18
CA GLN A 494 13.34 13.11 4.34
C GLN A 494 13.22 14.60 4.66
N PHE A 495 11.98 15.09 4.83
CA PHE A 495 11.67 16.46 5.23
C PHE A 495 12.31 16.86 6.55
N SER A 496 12.17 16.02 7.58
CA SER A 496 12.73 16.30 8.91
C SER A 496 14.27 16.31 8.92
N LEU A 497 14.90 15.45 8.12
CA LEU A 497 16.36 15.38 8.01
C LEU A 497 16.93 16.61 7.30
N LEU A 498 16.35 16.99 6.15
CA LEU A 498 16.79 18.17 5.40
C LEU A 498 16.65 19.44 6.24
N ARG A 499 15.53 19.63 6.95
CA ARG A 499 15.35 20.77 7.87
C ARG A 499 16.38 20.76 9.00
N ALA A 500 16.65 19.60 9.60
CA ALA A 500 17.63 19.49 10.67
C ALA A 500 19.07 19.76 10.21
N TRP A 501 19.45 19.33 9.00
CA TRP A 501 20.75 19.62 8.40
C TRP A 501 20.92 21.11 8.07
N LEU A 502 19.85 21.77 7.62
CA LEU A 502 19.80 23.22 7.39
C LEU A 502 19.71 24.05 8.68
N ARG A 503 19.63 23.42 9.87
CA ARG A 503 19.43 24.08 11.18
C ARG A 503 18.10 24.85 11.29
N LEU A 504 17.07 24.44 10.55
CA LEU A 504 15.72 24.99 10.63
C LEU A 504 14.92 24.36 11.79
N PRO A 505 13.91 25.06 12.34
CA PRO A 505 13.11 24.53 13.44
C PRO A 505 12.33 23.26 13.04
N PRO A 506 12.17 22.28 13.93
CA PRO A 506 11.50 21.03 13.62
C PRO A 506 9.99 21.23 13.48
N LEU A 507 9.44 20.83 12.33
CA LEU A 507 8.01 20.87 12.01
C LEU A 507 7.50 19.47 11.69
N ASP A 508 6.23 19.20 11.99
CA ASP A 508 5.55 18.01 11.47
C ASP A 508 5.33 18.16 9.95
N ALA A 509 5.68 17.13 9.17
CA ALA A 509 5.55 17.18 7.71
C ALA A 509 4.09 17.30 7.23
N THR A 510 3.12 16.83 8.04
CA THR A 510 1.70 16.80 7.68
C THR A 510 0.95 18.05 8.12
N THR A 511 1.17 18.51 9.35
CA THR A 511 0.46 19.66 9.92
C THR A 511 1.26 20.96 9.81
N LEU A 512 2.58 20.89 9.55
CA LEU A 512 3.52 22.02 9.60
C LEU A 512 3.44 22.81 10.92
N GLU A 513 3.00 22.16 12.00
CA GLU A 513 3.00 22.72 13.33
C GLU A 513 4.34 22.44 14.03
N PRO A 514 4.77 23.33 14.96
CA PRO A 514 5.98 23.12 15.73
C PRO A 514 5.87 21.87 16.60
N LEU A 515 6.85 20.97 16.48
CA LEU A 515 6.90 19.73 17.25
C LEU A 515 7.14 20.03 18.74
N VAL A 516 6.17 19.70 19.60
CA VAL A 516 6.28 19.86 21.06
C VAL A 516 7.40 18.97 21.60
N SER A 517 8.32 19.58 22.36
CA SER A 517 9.59 19.03 22.86
C SER A 517 9.57 17.62 23.49
N SER A 518 8.41 17.11 23.92
CA SER A 518 8.28 15.78 24.54
C SER A 518 8.34 14.58 23.56
N SER A 519 8.12 14.78 22.26
CA SER A 519 8.13 13.71 21.24
C SER A 519 9.40 13.68 20.35
N VAL A 520 10.36 14.59 20.60
CA VAL A 520 11.43 14.99 19.68
C VAL A 520 12.68 14.10 19.73
N SER A 521 12.80 13.19 20.71
CA SER A 521 14.12 12.72 21.16
C SER A 521 14.75 11.53 20.42
N SER A 522 14.04 10.79 19.55
CA SER A 522 14.61 9.57 18.95
C SER A 522 15.00 9.64 17.48
N SER A 523 14.46 10.55 16.67
CA SER A 523 14.65 10.56 15.20
C SER A 523 15.46 11.72 14.64
N LEU A 524 15.66 12.80 15.40
CA LEU A 524 16.37 13.99 14.92
C LEU A 524 17.89 13.84 15.04
N PRO A 525 18.67 14.40 14.09
CA PRO A 525 20.12 14.47 14.18
C PRO A 525 20.56 15.20 15.45
N SER A 526 21.42 14.56 16.24
CA SER A 526 21.98 15.17 17.45
C SER A 526 22.93 16.33 17.12
N PRO A 527 23.02 17.34 18.01
CA PRO A 527 23.82 18.53 17.75
C PRO A 527 25.31 18.19 17.66
N LEU A 528 25.97 18.81 16.68
CA LEU A 528 27.40 18.69 16.46
C LEU A 528 28.16 19.44 17.57
N ARG A 529 29.33 18.94 18.01
CA ARG A 529 30.21 19.73 18.88
C ARG A 529 30.70 20.98 18.13
N ARG A 530 30.93 22.09 18.85
CA ARG A 530 31.39 23.35 18.24
C ARG A 530 32.82 23.22 17.69
N ALA A 531 33.13 23.97 16.63
CA ALA A 531 34.48 24.16 16.08
C ALA A 531 35.17 22.90 15.49
N ILE A 532 34.40 22.01 14.84
CA ILE A 532 34.94 20.85 14.12
C ILE A 532 35.43 21.27 12.72
N VAL A 533 36.67 20.91 12.39
CA VAL A 533 37.34 21.23 11.11
C VAL A 533 37.95 19.97 10.48
N LEU A 534 38.00 19.93 9.15
CA LEU A 534 38.74 18.93 8.38
C LEU A 534 40.15 19.44 8.07
N ARG A 535 41.19 18.69 8.48
CA ARG A 535 42.59 19.02 8.20
C ARG A 535 43.22 17.97 7.28
N PRO A 536 44.10 18.35 6.34
CA PRO A 536 44.81 17.37 5.53
C PRO A 536 45.62 16.38 6.39
N ALA A 537 45.53 15.09 6.07
CA ALA A 537 46.26 14.02 6.74
C ALA A 537 47.79 14.12 6.54
N SER A 538 48.23 14.87 5.52
CA SER A 538 49.65 15.16 5.22
C SER A 538 50.34 16.07 6.24
N LEU A 539 49.60 16.78 7.09
CA LEU A 539 50.15 17.67 8.12
C LEU A 539 50.70 16.93 9.35
N VAL A 540 50.42 15.62 9.46
CA VAL A 540 50.95 14.77 10.54
C VAL A 540 51.95 13.79 9.96
N SER A 541 53.19 13.88 10.42
CA SER A 541 54.20 12.85 10.19
C SER A 541 53.79 11.57 10.92
N SER A 542 53.10 10.64 10.25
CA SER A 542 52.81 9.32 10.82
C SER A 542 54.09 8.48 10.88
N VAL A 543 54.78 8.51 12.01
CA VAL A 543 55.83 7.55 12.34
C VAL A 543 55.16 6.23 12.72
N ASN A 544 54.71 5.44 11.74
CA ASN A 544 54.67 3.96 11.75
C ASN A 544 53.67 3.38 10.72
N THR A 545 54.14 2.31 10.07
CA THR A 545 53.43 1.26 9.28
C THR A 545 53.20 1.45 7.77
N GLY A 546 54.03 0.72 7.00
CA GLY A 546 53.63 -0.23 5.95
C GLY A 546 52.58 0.14 4.89
N SER A 547 53.07 0.34 3.65
CA SER A 547 52.45 0.04 2.34
C SER A 547 51.09 0.61 1.93
N ASP A 548 50.17 0.96 2.82
CA ASP A 548 48.86 1.50 2.45
C ASP A 548 48.75 2.95 2.95
N ALA A 549 49.03 3.90 2.05
CA ALA A 549 48.70 5.30 2.31
C ALA A 549 47.19 5.43 2.57
N PRO A 550 46.75 6.24 3.55
CA PRO A 550 45.32 6.39 3.84
C PRO A 550 44.61 6.92 2.59
N ARG A 551 43.56 6.20 2.14
CA ARG A 551 42.73 6.62 0.99
C ARG A 551 42.01 7.95 1.24
N THR A 552 41.73 8.28 2.50
CA THR A 552 41.13 9.56 2.89
C THR A 552 42.19 10.65 3.05
N PRO A 553 42.03 11.80 2.39
CA PRO A 553 43.00 12.89 2.50
C PRO A 553 42.86 13.72 3.80
N PHE A 554 41.84 13.49 4.64
CA PHE A 554 41.52 14.34 5.79
C PHE A 554 41.49 13.60 7.14
N ARG A 555 41.83 14.34 8.21
CA ARG A 555 41.58 14.01 9.64
C ARG A 555 40.60 15.02 10.24
N VAL A 556 39.94 14.66 11.34
CA VAL A 556 38.96 15.53 12.02
C VAL A 556 39.57 16.06 13.32
N SER A 557 39.67 17.38 13.46
CA SER A 557 40.18 18.05 14.67
C SER A 557 39.27 19.19 15.14
N ARG A 558 39.40 19.56 16.42
CA ARG A 558 38.73 20.73 17.01
C ARG A 558 39.65 21.94 16.94
N SER A 559 39.22 23.01 16.28
CA SER A 559 39.98 24.27 16.18
C SER A 559 39.91 25.08 17.48
N VAL A 560 40.97 25.84 17.79
CA VAL A 560 41.00 26.82 18.88
C VAL A 560 40.22 28.09 18.51
N GLU A 561 40.19 28.45 17.23
CA GLU A 561 39.39 29.56 16.71
C GLU A 561 37.96 29.11 16.40
N ALA A 562 36.97 29.95 16.75
CA ALA A 562 35.57 29.70 16.43
C ALA A 562 35.41 29.70 14.91
N VAL A 563 35.16 28.51 14.33
CA VAL A 563 34.68 28.40 12.96
C VAL A 563 33.46 29.30 12.84
N LEU A 564 33.42 30.21 11.88
CA LEU A 564 32.23 31.04 11.64
C LEU A 564 31.11 30.15 11.06
N GLU A 565 30.52 29.29 11.91
CA GLU A 565 29.44 28.39 11.52
C GLU A 565 28.24 29.19 10.99
N ASN A 566 28.05 30.42 11.49
CA ASN A 566 26.96 31.32 11.11
C ASN A 566 27.33 32.28 9.97
N SER A 567 28.49 32.12 9.32
CA SER A 567 28.85 32.97 8.17
C SER A 567 27.92 32.74 6.99
N LEU A 568 27.73 33.78 6.18
CA LEU A 568 26.97 33.70 4.93
C LEU A 568 27.53 32.63 3.98
N GLU A 569 28.86 32.46 3.94
CA GLU A 569 29.54 31.43 3.14
C GLU A 569 29.17 30.02 3.58
N MET A 570 29.13 29.78 4.90
CA MET A 570 28.76 28.47 5.44
C MET A 570 27.27 28.18 5.23
N ILE A 571 26.39 29.19 5.39
CA ILE A 571 24.96 29.05 5.09
C ILE A 571 24.75 28.72 3.60
N SER A 572 25.42 29.44 2.70
CA SER A 572 25.39 29.17 1.26
C SER A 572 25.90 27.77 0.93
N ALA A 573 27.00 27.33 1.55
CA ALA A 573 27.53 25.98 1.37
C ALA A 573 26.55 24.88 1.84
N ARG A 574 25.84 25.10 2.96
CA ARG A 574 24.78 24.16 3.41
C ARG A 574 23.62 24.09 2.41
N VAL A 575 23.19 25.24 1.88
CA VAL A 575 22.11 25.31 0.87
C VAL A 575 22.51 24.58 -0.41
N THR A 576 23.73 24.79 -0.92
CA THR A 576 24.22 24.08 -2.11
C THR A 576 24.27 22.56 -1.92
N VAL A 577 24.73 22.07 -0.78
CA VAL A 577 24.73 20.62 -0.47
C VAL A 577 23.29 20.08 -0.38
N ALA A 578 22.38 20.82 0.27
CA ALA A 578 20.97 20.43 0.38
C ALA A 578 20.28 20.37 -0.99
N MET A 579 20.56 21.32 -1.89
CA MET A 579 20.04 21.34 -3.27
C MET A 579 20.57 20.17 -4.11
N LEU A 580 21.87 19.86 -3.98
CA LEU A 580 22.45 18.67 -4.61
C LEU A 580 21.77 17.39 -4.12
N LEU A 581 21.47 17.27 -2.82
CA LEU A 581 20.76 16.09 -2.28
C LEU A 581 19.29 16.05 -2.71
N LEU A 582 18.63 17.21 -2.81
CA LEU A 582 17.23 17.30 -3.23
C LEU A 582 17.06 16.91 -4.71
N SER A 583 17.98 17.36 -5.57
CA SER A 583 17.99 17.06 -7.00
C SER A 583 18.31 15.60 -7.36
N SER A 584 18.95 14.82 -6.47
CA SER A 584 19.11 13.37 -6.69
C SER A 584 17.90 12.54 -6.30
N ILE A 585 17.01 13.09 -5.46
CA ILE A 585 15.75 12.44 -5.05
C ILE A 585 14.66 12.72 -6.08
N ILE A 586 14.63 13.92 -6.66
CA ILE A 586 13.63 14.32 -7.65
C ILE A 586 14.08 13.78 -9.03
N PRO A 587 13.30 12.90 -9.69
CA PRO A 587 13.69 12.40 -11.00
C PRO A 587 13.73 13.55 -12.01
N ALA A 588 14.87 13.71 -12.70
CA ALA A 588 14.97 14.60 -13.84
C ALA A 588 14.11 14.05 -14.98
N GLU A 589 12.87 14.54 -15.10
CA GLU A 589 12.09 14.33 -16.32
C GLU A 589 12.90 14.94 -17.48
N GLY A 590 13.22 14.10 -18.48
CA GLY A 590 14.18 14.39 -19.52
C GLY A 590 13.93 15.75 -20.20
N TYR A 591 14.79 16.71 -19.90
CA TYR A 591 14.94 17.96 -20.65
C TYR A 591 15.55 17.63 -22.01
N ASP A 592 14.69 17.38 -23.01
CA ASP A 592 15.05 17.53 -24.41
C ASP A 592 14.26 18.74 -24.93
N GLY A 593 14.97 19.80 -25.28
CA GLY A 593 14.41 21.12 -25.56
C GLY A 593 13.39 21.09 -26.70
N GLY A 594 12.13 21.39 -26.39
CA GLY A 594 11.10 21.60 -27.41
C GLY A 594 9.70 21.85 -26.85
N GLY A 595 9.24 23.09 -26.98
CA GLY A 595 7.82 23.46 -27.13
C GLY A 595 7.11 23.94 -25.87
N VAL A 596 6.65 25.21 -25.90
CA VAL A 596 5.75 25.87 -24.95
C VAL A 596 4.44 25.09 -24.72
N ASP A 597 4.07 24.19 -25.64
CA ASP A 597 2.83 23.40 -25.59
C ASP A 597 2.84 22.25 -24.56
N LYS A 598 3.98 21.90 -23.95
CA LYS A 598 4.07 20.83 -22.93
C LYS A 598 3.84 21.30 -21.50
N GLU A 599 4.08 22.57 -21.18
CA GLU A 599 3.87 23.10 -19.82
C GLU A 599 2.38 23.21 -19.47
N GLU A 600 1.53 23.59 -20.44
CA GLU A 600 0.07 23.55 -20.30
C GLU A 600 -0.42 22.10 -20.09
N ALA A 601 0.09 21.14 -20.87
CA ALA A 601 -0.25 19.73 -20.73
C ALA A 601 0.12 19.15 -19.34
N SER A 602 1.23 19.61 -18.75
CA SER A 602 1.66 19.21 -17.39
C SER A 602 0.75 19.81 -16.31
N ALA A 603 0.28 21.05 -16.47
CA ALA A 603 -0.70 21.66 -15.57
C ALA A 603 -2.06 20.95 -15.64
N GLU A 604 -2.51 20.56 -16.83
CA GLU A 604 -3.73 19.75 -17.01
C GLU A 604 -3.59 18.34 -16.39
N LEU A 605 -2.40 17.73 -16.47
CA LEU A 605 -2.11 16.44 -15.84
C LEU A 605 -2.18 16.52 -14.30
N LEU A 606 -1.63 17.58 -13.69
CA LEU A 606 -1.69 17.84 -12.23
C LEU A 606 -3.12 18.12 -11.73
N LEU A 607 -4.00 18.64 -12.59
CA LEU A 607 -5.40 18.86 -12.25
C LEU A 607 -6.23 17.58 -12.41
N SER A 608 -5.83 16.68 -13.31
CA SER A 608 -6.48 15.38 -13.48
C SER A 608 -6.32 14.47 -12.25
N THR A 609 -5.19 14.55 -11.53
CA THR A 609 -4.96 13.78 -10.29
C THR A 609 -5.87 14.21 -9.14
N TRP A 610 -6.28 15.49 -9.06
CA TRP A 610 -7.24 15.98 -8.05
C TRP A 610 -8.63 15.35 -8.21
N SER A 611 -8.96 14.85 -9.40
CA SER A 611 -10.23 14.19 -9.70
C SER A 611 -10.22 12.66 -9.50
N ALA A 612 -9.04 12.04 -9.41
CA ALA A 612 -8.86 10.58 -9.39
C ALA A 612 -8.64 9.98 -7.98
N SER A 613 -8.50 10.80 -6.94
CA SER A 613 -8.09 10.41 -5.57
C SER A 613 -9.10 9.55 -4.77
N SER A 614 -10.14 8.99 -5.39
CA SER A 614 -11.08 8.10 -4.70
C SER A 614 -10.88 6.60 -4.95
N VAL A 615 -9.97 6.16 -5.84
CA VAL A 615 -9.79 4.72 -6.12
C VAL A 615 -8.37 4.34 -6.56
N SER A 616 -7.42 4.17 -5.63
CA SER A 616 -6.33 3.18 -5.74
C SER A 616 -5.56 3.08 -4.42
N ASN A 617 -5.33 1.85 -3.95
CA ASN A 617 -4.75 1.57 -2.64
C ASN A 617 -3.37 0.88 -2.75
N ASP A 618 -2.62 1.07 -3.85
CA ASP A 618 -1.40 0.27 -4.09
C ASP A 618 -0.19 0.98 -4.75
N GLU A 619 -0.11 2.33 -4.78
CA GLU A 619 1.07 3.06 -5.33
C GLU A 619 1.69 4.13 -4.38
N ASN A 620 1.71 3.86 -3.07
CA ASN A 620 2.15 4.80 -2.01
C ASN A 620 3.63 5.27 -2.01
N ALA A 621 4.48 4.82 -2.95
CA ALA A 621 5.92 5.14 -2.93
C ALA A 621 6.30 6.38 -3.78
N ASN A 622 5.62 6.60 -4.91
CA ASN A 622 5.97 7.70 -5.83
C ASN A 622 5.28 9.04 -5.49
N GLU A 623 4.06 9.02 -4.95
CA GLU A 623 3.33 10.25 -4.57
C GLU A 623 3.95 10.99 -3.37
N ASN A 624 4.69 10.29 -2.50
CA ASN A 624 5.36 10.89 -1.35
C ASN A 624 6.63 11.67 -1.73
N GLN A 625 7.28 11.32 -2.85
CA GLN A 625 8.51 11.98 -3.30
C GLN A 625 8.21 13.27 -4.09
N SER A 626 7.16 13.28 -4.90
CA SER A 626 6.74 14.47 -5.68
C SER A 626 6.29 15.63 -4.79
N ASN A 627 5.75 15.35 -3.60
CA ASN A 627 5.32 16.40 -2.67
C ASN A 627 6.45 16.91 -1.76
N LEU A 628 7.60 16.23 -1.65
CA LEU A 628 8.68 16.63 -0.71
C LEU A 628 9.16 18.07 -0.95
N ALA A 629 9.44 18.44 -2.20
CA ALA A 629 9.90 19.77 -2.55
C ALA A 629 8.83 20.83 -2.26
N ALA A 630 7.57 20.55 -2.61
CA ALA A 630 6.44 21.42 -2.29
C ALA A 630 6.27 21.62 -0.77
N HIS A 631 6.35 20.55 0.03
CA HIS A 631 6.29 20.60 1.49
C HIS A 631 7.45 21.41 2.09
N LEU A 632 8.67 21.19 1.59
CA LEU A 632 9.84 21.94 2.02
C LEU A 632 9.65 23.43 1.72
N LEU A 633 9.30 23.80 0.48
CA LEU A 633 9.05 25.19 0.10
C LEU A 633 7.98 25.85 0.97
N LEU A 634 6.87 25.16 1.22
CA LEU A 634 5.79 25.65 2.09
C LEU A 634 6.29 25.92 3.52
N SER A 635 7.13 25.03 4.05
CA SER A 635 7.74 25.19 5.37
C SER A 635 8.71 26.38 5.44
N LEU A 636 9.51 26.59 4.39
CA LEU A 636 10.44 27.72 4.31
C LEU A 636 9.68 29.05 4.28
N ILE A 637 8.59 29.13 3.51
CA ILE A 637 7.73 30.33 3.47
C ILE A 637 7.10 30.58 4.85
N SER A 638 6.71 29.53 5.57
CA SER A 638 6.21 29.65 6.94
C SER A 638 7.27 30.20 7.90
N ASP A 639 8.51 29.71 7.82
CA ASP A 639 9.64 30.19 8.65
C ASP A 639 9.99 31.67 8.34
N ILE A 640 9.88 32.07 7.08
CA ILE A 640 10.03 33.47 6.66
C ILE A 640 8.91 34.35 7.23
N ASN A 641 7.69 33.82 7.27
CA ASN A 641 6.52 34.56 7.78
C ASN A 641 6.54 34.71 9.30
N SER A 642 7.05 33.74 10.07
CA SER A 642 7.10 33.84 11.54
C SER A 642 7.93 35.03 12.00
N SER A 643 9.05 35.35 11.34
CA SER A 643 9.87 36.51 11.69
C SER A 643 9.20 37.86 11.38
N LEU A 644 8.22 37.88 10.47
CA LEU A 644 7.46 39.10 10.15
C LEU A 644 6.36 39.40 11.18
N VAL A 645 5.88 38.38 11.90
CA VAL A 645 4.78 38.49 12.86
C VAL A 645 5.28 38.85 14.28
N GLU A 646 6.49 38.42 14.66
CA GLU A 646 7.01 38.59 16.02
C GLU A 646 7.50 40.01 16.37
N HIS A 647 7.69 40.90 15.38
CA HIS A 647 8.18 42.28 15.60
C HIS A 647 7.31 43.38 14.96
N PRO A 648 6.04 43.58 15.39
CA PRO A 648 5.20 44.65 14.85
C PRO A 648 5.59 46.06 15.37
N ASP A 649 6.21 46.18 16.55
CA ASP A 649 6.39 47.47 17.25
C ASP A 649 7.80 48.11 17.13
N GLU A 650 8.81 47.41 16.60
CA GLU A 650 10.17 47.97 16.37
C GLU A 650 10.47 48.23 14.87
N GLN A 651 9.51 48.82 14.15
CA GLN A 651 9.61 49.08 12.71
C GLN A 651 10.51 50.27 12.32
N SER A 652 11.71 50.40 12.89
CA SER A 652 12.69 51.40 12.39
C SER A 652 14.11 50.90 12.11
N ARG A 653 14.47 49.64 12.38
CA ARG A 653 15.83 49.13 12.07
C ARG A 653 15.96 47.74 11.46
N GLY A 654 14.91 46.92 11.42
CA GLY A 654 14.99 45.54 10.92
C GLY A 654 14.30 45.29 9.59
N ARG A 655 14.58 46.06 8.53
CA ARG A 655 14.27 45.53 7.18
C ARG A 655 15.30 44.44 6.89
N VAL A 656 14.88 43.18 6.82
CA VAL A 656 15.63 42.16 6.04
C VAL A 656 15.44 42.49 4.56
N CYS A 657 16.02 43.62 4.16
CA CYS A 657 16.28 43.98 2.78
C CYS A 657 17.72 43.51 2.58
N LEU A 658 17.92 42.43 1.83
CA LEU A 658 19.24 42.10 1.27
C LEU A 658 19.60 43.24 0.33
N ARG A 659 20.21 44.32 0.86
CA ARG A 659 20.82 45.35 0.04
C ARG A 659 22.09 44.75 -0.57
N PRO A 660 22.26 44.80 -1.91
CA PRO A 660 23.55 44.53 -2.50
C PRO A 660 24.48 45.67 -2.08
N GLY A 661 25.43 45.38 -1.19
CA GLY A 661 26.56 46.28 -0.89
C GLY A 661 26.67 46.77 0.56
N ALA A 662 27.76 46.32 1.19
CA ALA A 662 28.60 47.04 2.17
C ALA A 662 28.14 47.28 3.63
N ALA A 663 26.99 46.78 4.11
CA ALA A 663 26.55 47.07 5.49
C ALA A 663 26.12 45.85 6.35
N LEU A 664 26.54 44.63 6.02
CA LEU A 664 26.23 43.44 6.84
C LEU A 664 27.29 43.11 7.92
N GLY A 665 28.49 43.70 7.84
CA GLY A 665 29.62 43.33 8.72
C GLY A 665 29.44 43.74 10.19
N SER A 666 28.57 44.71 10.51
CA SER A 666 28.48 45.29 11.85
C SER A 666 27.31 44.79 12.70
N ILE A 667 26.52 43.82 12.23
CA ILE A 667 25.32 43.31 12.94
C ILE A 667 25.57 41.89 13.52
N MET A 668 26.63 41.19 13.09
CA MET A 668 26.91 39.82 13.49
C MET A 668 27.85 39.68 14.70
N GLU A 669 28.21 40.79 15.36
CA GLU A 669 29.14 40.80 16.51
C GLU A 669 28.45 40.65 17.88
N GLU A 670 27.11 40.69 17.98
CA GLU A 670 26.37 40.47 19.23
C GLU A 670 25.82 39.01 19.30
N GLU A 671 26.37 38.21 20.23
CA GLU A 671 26.14 36.75 20.35
C GLU A 671 24.66 36.35 20.57
N ASP A 672 23.83 37.22 21.17
CA ASP A 672 22.42 36.91 21.46
C ASP A 672 21.46 37.16 20.27
N GLY A 673 21.89 37.87 19.22
CA GLY A 673 21.07 38.20 18.03
C GLY A 673 21.33 37.32 16.80
N ALA A 674 22.44 36.58 16.77
CA ALA A 674 22.88 35.84 15.59
C ALA A 674 21.95 34.67 15.20
N GLY A 675 21.32 34.01 16.18
CA GLY A 675 20.39 32.90 15.95
C GLY A 675 19.04 33.33 15.36
N ALA A 676 18.59 34.55 15.66
CA ALA A 676 17.31 35.09 15.16
C ALA A 676 17.35 35.41 13.66
N VAL A 677 18.54 35.69 13.11
CA VAL A 677 18.73 36.03 11.69
C VAL A 677 19.10 34.81 10.83
N GLU A 678 19.73 33.77 11.40
CA GLU A 678 20.17 32.57 10.67
C GLU A 678 19.00 31.80 10.04
N VAL A 679 17.89 31.63 10.76
CA VAL A 679 16.73 30.83 10.30
C VAL A 679 16.04 31.49 9.08
N PRO A 680 15.63 32.78 9.12
CA PRO A 680 15.03 33.44 7.97
C PRO A 680 15.99 33.55 6.78
N LEU A 681 17.28 33.78 7.02
CA LEU A 681 18.29 33.88 5.95
C LEU A 681 18.49 32.54 5.24
N THR A 682 18.62 31.45 6.00
CA THR A 682 18.73 30.09 5.45
C THR A 682 17.47 29.71 4.68
N ALA A 683 16.29 30.06 5.22
CA ALA A 683 15.02 29.79 4.55
C ALA A 683 14.87 30.56 3.23
N CYS A 684 15.26 31.84 3.19
CA CYS A 684 15.27 32.65 1.98
C CYS A 684 16.23 32.10 0.91
N LEU A 685 17.48 31.79 1.29
CA LEU A 685 18.47 31.28 0.34
C LEU A 685 18.08 29.91 -0.22
N MET A 686 17.56 29.02 0.63
CA MET A 686 17.06 27.72 0.18
C MET A 686 15.84 27.87 -0.73
N ALA A 687 14.87 28.72 -0.37
CA ALA A 687 13.69 28.95 -1.20
C ALA A 687 14.05 29.55 -2.57
N SER A 688 15.02 30.48 -2.61
CA SER A 688 15.53 31.04 -3.88
C SER A 688 16.16 29.96 -4.75
N ALA A 689 17.08 29.16 -4.18
CA ALA A 689 17.75 28.09 -4.91
C ALA A 689 16.75 27.05 -5.44
N MET A 690 15.72 26.69 -4.65
CA MET A 690 14.67 25.79 -5.09
C MET A 690 13.85 26.36 -6.26
N LEU A 691 13.52 27.65 -6.23
CA LEU A 691 12.78 28.31 -7.31
C LEU A 691 13.62 28.48 -8.59
N GLU A 692 14.94 28.54 -8.48
CA GLU A 692 15.86 28.68 -9.61
C GLU A 692 16.23 27.33 -10.27
N GLU A 693 16.42 26.27 -9.47
CA GLU A 693 16.97 25.00 -9.96
C GLU A 693 15.93 23.88 -10.18
N LEU A 694 14.73 23.94 -9.58
CA LEU A 694 13.71 22.90 -9.69
C LEU A 694 12.61 23.23 -10.70
N SER A 695 12.02 22.19 -11.31
CA SER A 695 10.90 22.37 -12.24
C SER A 695 9.62 22.82 -11.52
N PRO A 696 8.75 23.62 -12.17
CA PRO A 696 7.47 24.04 -11.61
C PRO A 696 6.56 22.86 -11.21
N THR A 697 6.64 21.74 -11.93
CA THR A 697 5.87 20.52 -11.66
C THR A 697 6.23 19.83 -10.35
N SER A 698 7.48 19.98 -9.87
CA SER A 698 7.93 19.42 -8.59
C SER A 698 7.67 20.36 -7.41
N LEU A 699 7.62 21.67 -7.65
CA LEU A 699 7.43 22.67 -6.60
C LEU A 699 5.96 22.87 -6.23
N TRP A 700 5.05 22.63 -7.17
CA TRP A 700 3.62 22.81 -6.93
C TRP A 700 2.99 21.60 -6.22
N PRO A 701 2.20 21.78 -5.14
CA PRO A 701 1.61 20.66 -4.42
C PRO A 701 0.57 19.90 -5.26
N SER A 702 0.62 18.56 -5.21
CA SER A 702 -0.40 17.71 -5.84
C SER A 702 -1.67 17.56 -4.99
N ASP A 703 -1.66 17.99 -3.73
CA ASP A 703 -2.84 18.01 -2.85
C ASP A 703 -3.44 19.42 -2.81
N PRO A 704 -4.75 19.58 -3.10
CA PRO A 704 -5.43 20.87 -3.03
C PRO A 704 -5.32 21.56 -1.66
N ALA A 705 -5.25 20.82 -0.54
CA ALA A 705 -5.11 21.43 0.78
C ALA A 705 -3.76 22.16 0.95
N PHE A 706 -2.66 21.55 0.46
CA PHE A 706 -1.34 22.17 0.49
C PHE A 706 -1.22 23.33 -0.50
N ALA A 707 -1.86 23.25 -1.67
CA ALA A 707 -1.91 24.34 -2.64
C ALA A 707 -2.63 25.58 -2.06
N VAL A 708 -3.79 25.39 -1.41
CA VAL A 708 -4.49 26.49 -0.72
C VAL A 708 -3.63 27.07 0.40
N ARG A 709 -2.96 26.24 1.19
CA ARG A 709 -2.09 26.72 2.27
C ARG A 709 -0.90 27.53 1.76
N LEU A 710 -0.31 27.15 0.63
CA LEU A 710 0.74 27.92 -0.05
C LEU A 710 0.23 29.30 -0.47
N LEU A 711 -0.95 29.35 -1.10
CA LEU A 711 -1.61 30.61 -1.49
C LEU A 711 -1.93 31.47 -0.26
N CYS A 712 -2.45 30.88 0.82
CA CYS A 712 -2.72 31.60 2.06
C CYS A 712 -1.46 32.23 2.67
N LEU A 713 -0.36 31.47 2.78
CA LEU A 713 0.90 31.96 3.38
C LEU A 713 1.54 33.07 2.52
N THR A 714 1.53 32.91 1.20
CA THR A 714 2.07 33.91 0.27
C THR A 714 1.22 35.18 0.23
N LEU A 715 -0.12 35.06 0.14
CA LEU A 715 -1.03 36.21 0.22
C LEU A 715 -0.95 36.93 1.56
N THR A 716 -0.86 36.18 2.67
CA THR A 716 -0.70 36.78 4.01
C THR A 716 0.59 37.58 4.09
N ARG A 717 1.70 37.04 3.60
CA ARG A 717 2.98 37.75 3.52
C ARG A 717 2.85 39.02 2.70
N LEU A 718 2.32 38.93 1.48
CA LEU A 718 2.14 40.09 0.60
C LEU A 718 1.26 41.16 1.27
N CYS A 719 0.16 40.76 1.93
CA CYS A 719 -0.69 41.69 2.68
C CYS A 719 0.07 42.37 3.84
N LEU A 720 0.96 41.67 4.54
CA LEU A 720 1.77 42.26 5.62
C LEU A 720 2.80 43.25 5.08
N VAL A 721 3.47 42.91 3.98
CA VAL A 721 4.52 43.75 3.41
C VAL A 721 3.94 44.98 2.72
N LEU A 722 2.84 44.85 1.97
CA LEU A 722 2.15 45.95 1.29
C LEU A 722 1.53 46.97 2.27
N ASN A 723 1.27 46.57 3.52
CA ASN A 723 0.80 47.47 4.59
C ASN A 723 1.94 48.27 5.25
N SER A 724 3.21 47.98 4.91
CA SER A 724 4.39 48.67 5.45
C SER A 724 4.75 49.91 4.60
N PRO A 725 5.31 51.00 5.18
CA PRO A 725 5.78 52.15 4.41
C PRO A 725 7.06 51.80 3.64
N ALA A 726 6.91 51.12 2.50
CA ALA A 726 8.00 50.71 1.61
C ALA A 726 8.28 51.75 0.50
N ASP A 727 9.47 51.67 -0.10
CA ASP A 727 9.86 52.51 -1.24
C ASP A 727 8.95 52.22 -2.45
N LYS A 728 8.65 53.25 -3.26
CA LYS A 728 7.72 53.14 -4.40
C LYS A 728 8.09 52.05 -5.42
N GLU A 729 9.38 51.76 -5.59
CA GLU A 729 9.86 50.71 -6.51
C GLU A 729 9.62 49.31 -5.94
N VAL A 730 9.78 49.14 -4.62
CA VAL A 730 9.54 47.87 -3.91
C VAL A 730 8.05 47.55 -3.89
N LEU A 731 7.20 48.56 -3.65
CA LEU A 731 5.74 48.43 -3.70
C LEU A 731 5.25 47.96 -5.08
N LYS A 732 5.87 48.43 -6.18
CA LYS A 732 5.49 48.03 -7.53
C LYS A 732 5.82 46.55 -7.79
N MET A 733 7.00 46.09 -7.35
CA MET A 733 7.40 44.68 -7.45
C MET A 733 6.47 43.77 -6.63
N GLU A 734 6.05 44.22 -5.45
CA GLU A 734 5.12 43.49 -4.58
C GLU A 734 3.69 43.44 -5.17
N GLU A 735 3.25 44.52 -5.82
CA GLU A 735 1.98 44.56 -6.55
C GLU A 735 1.98 43.64 -7.78
N GLU A 736 3.08 43.59 -8.54
CA GLU A 736 3.27 42.63 -9.62
C GLU A 736 3.27 41.17 -9.10
N SER A 737 3.91 40.93 -7.96
CA SER A 737 3.92 39.63 -7.27
C SER A 737 2.52 39.23 -6.80
N LEU A 738 1.74 40.17 -6.27
CA LEU A 738 0.35 39.96 -5.88
C LEU A 738 -0.52 39.59 -7.08
N ASN A 739 -0.37 40.31 -8.20
CA ASN A 739 -1.11 40.01 -9.42
C ASN A 739 -0.81 38.61 -9.97
N LEU A 740 0.45 38.17 -9.88
CA LEU A 740 0.83 36.81 -10.26
C LEU A 740 0.14 35.76 -9.38
N VAL A 741 0.16 35.94 -8.05
CA VAL A 741 -0.48 35.01 -7.10
C VAL A 741 -2.01 34.99 -7.28
N LEU A 742 -2.63 36.15 -7.52
CA LEU A 742 -4.06 36.23 -7.83
C LEU A 742 -4.38 35.58 -9.18
N GLY A 743 -3.52 35.71 -10.19
CA GLY A 743 -3.65 35.04 -11.47
C GLY A 743 -3.59 33.51 -11.34
N ILE A 744 -2.64 32.99 -10.57
CA ILE A 744 -2.54 31.56 -10.25
C ILE A 744 -3.80 31.10 -9.51
N THR A 745 -4.28 31.88 -8.53
CA THR A 745 -5.51 31.57 -7.79
C THR A 745 -6.73 31.54 -8.74
N ALA A 746 -6.83 32.50 -9.66
CA ALA A 746 -7.90 32.55 -10.66
C ALA A 746 -7.88 31.33 -11.59
N PHE A 747 -6.70 30.89 -12.02
CA PHE A 747 -6.51 29.69 -12.83
C PHE A 747 -7.09 28.44 -12.13
N PHE A 748 -6.74 28.20 -10.87
CA PHE A 748 -7.29 27.06 -10.11
C PHE A 748 -8.80 27.17 -9.90
N VAL A 749 -9.30 28.35 -9.55
CA VAL A 749 -10.74 28.57 -9.35
C VAL A 749 -11.53 28.39 -10.66
N GLN A 750 -10.94 28.73 -11.81
CA GLN A 750 -11.56 28.51 -13.12
C GLN A 750 -11.68 27.01 -13.45
N TYR A 751 -10.67 26.21 -13.09
CA TYR A 751 -10.62 24.77 -13.31
C TYR A 751 -11.49 23.95 -12.33
N MET A 752 -11.97 24.55 -11.24
CA MET A 752 -13.02 23.96 -10.41
C MET A 752 -14.33 23.88 -11.23
N ASP A 753 -14.63 22.70 -11.77
CA ASP A 753 -15.83 22.44 -12.57
C ASP A 753 -17.13 22.81 -11.82
N ARG A 754 -18.13 23.28 -12.55
CA ARG A 754 -19.43 23.72 -11.98
C ARG A 754 -20.22 22.51 -11.44
N GLY A 755 -20.20 22.31 -10.12
CA GLY A 755 -21.07 21.35 -9.40
C GLY A 755 -20.61 19.88 -9.46
N ASP A 756 -21.19 19.06 -8.55
CA ASP A 756 -21.15 17.60 -8.29
C ASP A 756 -19.90 16.72 -8.61
N LYS A 757 -18.86 17.21 -9.29
CA LYS A 757 -17.64 16.47 -9.67
C LYS A 757 -16.40 16.83 -8.86
N VAL A 758 -16.40 17.96 -8.14
CA VAL A 758 -15.32 18.33 -7.22
C VAL A 758 -15.69 17.84 -5.82
N PRO A 759 -14.82 17.05 -5.14
CA PRO A 759 -15.06 16.60 -3.76
C PRO A 759 -15.41 17.79 -2.86
N SER A 760 -16.39 17.63 -1.96
CA SER A 760 -16.77 18.69 -1.01
C SER A 760 -15.57 19.22 -0.22
N GLU A 761 -14.61 18.34 0.08
CA GLU A 761 -13.37 18.66 0.79
C GLU A 761 -12.53 19.74 0.08
N VAL A 762 -12.34 19.66 -1.24
CA VAL A 762 -11.55 20.64 -2.00
C VAL A 762 -12.21 22.02 -1.97
N ARG A 763 -13.54 22.05 -2.10
CA ARG A 763 -14.33 23.28 -2.09
C ARG A 763 -14.30 23.97 -0.73
N ASP A 764 -14.40 23.19 0.35
CA ASP A 764 -14.35 23.71 1.72
C ASP A 764 -12.96 24.28 2.04
N ARG A 765 -11.88 23.69 1.49
CA ARG A 765 -10.51 24.23 1.64
C ARG A 765 -10.32 25.56 0.94
N PHE A 766 -10.74 25.69 -0.31
CA PHE A 766 -10.63 26.98 -1.03
C PHE A 766 -11.48 28.10 -0.40
N ALA A 767 -12.45 27.78 0.48
CA ALA A 767 -13.15 28.79 1.27
C ALA A 767 -12.23 29.54 2.25
N GLU A 768 -11.10 28.95 2.66
CA GLU A 768 -10.09 29.58 3.54
C GLU A 768 -9.46 30.83 2.91
N LEU A 769 -9.50 30.98 1.58
CA LEU A 769 -8.96 32.14 0.86
C LEU A 769 -9.89 33.36 0.92
N ILE A 770 -11.18 33.18 1.21
CA ILE A 770 -12.20 34.25 1.13
C ILE A 770 -11.87 35.46 2.05
N PRO A 771 -11.48 35.27 3.33
CA PRO A 771 -11.12 36.39 4.20
C PRO A 771 -9.86 37.14 3.73
N LEU A 772 -8.88 36.42 3.18
CA LEU A 772 -7.65 37.02 2.66
C LEU A 772 -7.89 37.82 1.38
N LEU A 773 -8.73 37.31 0.48
CA LEU A 773 -9.16 38.05 -0.73
C LEU A 773 -9.90 39.34 -0.35
N HIS A 774 -10.74 39.30 0.68
CA HIS A 774 -11.38 40.51 1.20
C HIS A 774 -10.37 41.50 1.80
N LYS A 775 -9.37 41.02 2.53
CA LYS A 775 -8.29 41.87 3.05
C LYS A 775 -7.50 42.55 1.92
N VAL A 776 -7.29 41.86 0.79
CA VAL A 776 -6.68 42.47 -0.40
C VAL A 776 -7.59 43.57 -0.99
N GLU A 777 -8.91 43.38 -1.04
CA GLU A 777 -9.87 44.41 -1.48
C GLU A 777 -9.79 45.68 -0.59
N GLU A 778 -9.53 45.53 0.71
CA GLU A 778 -9.43 46.67 1.65
C GLU A 778 -8.11 47.44 1.55
N ILE A 779 -7.00 46.76 1.23
CA ILE A 779 -5.66 47.38 1.14
C ILE A 779 -5.56 48.31 -0.10
N PHE A 780 -6.28 47.99 -1.18
CA PHE A 780 -6.20 48.74 -2.44
C PHE A 780 -7.42 49.66 -2.66
N PRO A 781 -7.23 50.87 -3.21
CA PRO A 781 -8.33 51.77 -3.54
C PRO A 781 -9.22 51.21 -4.67
N GLN A 782 -10.50 51.60 -4.68
CA GLN A 782 -11.45 51.13 -5.69
C GLN A 782 -11.00 51.48 -7.12
N GLY A 783 -11.01 50.48 -8.01
CA GLY A 783 -10.57 50.59 -9.40
C GLY A 783 -9.16 50.08 -9.69
N ASN A 784 -8.46 49.50 -8.71
CA ASN A 784 -7.21 48.77 -8.99
C ASN A 784 -7.51 47.35 -9.53
N VAL A 785 -6.75 46.94 -10.54
CA VAL A 785 -6.84 45.63 -11.20
C VAL A 785 -6.73 44.48 -10.19
N SER A 786 -5.83 44.61 -9.21
CA SER A 786 -5.62 43.62 -8.14
C SER A 786 -6.88 43.42 -7.27
N ALA A 787 -7.57 44.52 -6.95
CA ALA A 787 -8.79 44.50 -6.14
C ALA A 787 -9.99 43.93 -6.94
N GLU A 788 -10.12 44.30 -8.21
CA GLU A 788 -11.15 43.76 -9.10
C GLU A 788 -10.97 42.25 -9.33
N LEU A 789 -9.73 41.80 -9.54
CA LEU A 789 -9.41 40.38 -9.71
C LEU A 789 -9.70 39.58 -8.43
N ALA A 790 -9.31 40.09 -7.26
CA ALA A 790 -9.64 39.48 -5.97
C ALA A 790 -11.16 39.35 -5.76
N GLN A 791 -11.92 40.40 -6.11
CA GLN A 791 -13.38 40.40 -6.03
C GLN A 791 -14.03 39.38 -6.96
N GLN A 792 -13.53 39.24 -8.20
CA GLN A 792 -14.01 38.25 -9.16
C GLN A 792 -13.73 36.82 -8.68
N ILE A 793 -12.52 36.54 -8.20
CA ILE A 793 -12.15 35.23 -7.63
C ILE A 793 -13.06 34.88 -6.45
N ARG A 794 -13.28 35.84 -5.54
CA ARG A 794 -14.15 35.66 -4.37
C ARG A 794 -15.59 35.34 -4.76
N ALA A 795 -16.17 36.07 -5.73
CA ALA A 795 -17.51 35.78 -6.25
C ALA A 795 -17.60 34.39 -6.92
N SER A 796 -16.55 34.00 -7.64
CA SER A 796 -16.41 32.72 -8.33
C SER A 796 -16.34 31.53 -7.35
N LEU A 797 -15.70 31.70 -6.19
CA LEU A 797 -15.67 30.70 -5.11
C LEU A 797 -17.04 30.57 -4.40
N LEU A 798 -17.67 31.70 -4.07
CA LEU A 798 -18.97 31.73 -3.37
C LEU A 798 -20.08 31.08 -4.21
N THR A 799 -20.15 31.37 -5.52
CA THR A 799 -21.13 30.76 -6.42
C THR A 799 -20.95 29.26 -6.62
N ARG A 800 -19.76 28.72 -6.34
CA ARG A 800 -19.48 27.28 -6.34
C ARG A 800 -19.77 26.60 -4.99
N GLY A 801 -20.17 27.35 -3.96
CA GLY A 801 -20.57 26.84 -2.65
C GLY A 801 -19.43 26.71 -1.63
N ALA A 802 -18.29 27.38 -1.85
CA ALA A 802 -17.24 27.52 -0.84
C ALA A 802 -17.67 28.57 0.20
N LEU A 803 -18.31 28.14 1.28
CA LEU A 803 -18.75 29.03 2.37
C LEU A 803 -17.74 28.97 3.53
N PRO A 804 -17.30 30.10 4.10
CA PRO A 804 -16.40 30.09 5.24
C PRO A 804 -17.13 29.51 6.46
N VAL A 805 -16.72 28.33 6.89
CA VAL A 805 -17.13 27.77 8.18
C VAL A 805 -16.45 28.60 9.27
N SER A 806 -17.23 29.27 10.11
CA SER A 806 -16.69 30.01 11.26
C SER A 806 -15.95 29.04 12.20
N PRO A 807 -14.80 29.42 12.77
CA PRO A 807 -14.03 28.54 13.65
C PRO A 807 -14.79 28.35 14.97
N SER A 808 -15.56 27.26 15.07
CA SER A 808 -16.02 26.78 16.38
C SER A 808 -14.80 26.34 17.17
N THR A 809 -14.61 26.97 18.32
CA THR A 809 -13.57 26.74 19.32
C THR A 809 -13.40 25.24 19.62
N ILE A 810 -12.40 24.60 19.02
CA ILE A 810 -11.89 23.32 19.49
C ILE A 810 -10.74 23.64 20.45
N VAL A 811 -11.07 23.70 21.74
CA VAL A 811 -10.06 23.54 22.79
C VAL A 811 -9.74 22.04 22.86
N PRO A 812 -8.47 21.62 22.72
CA PRO A 812 -8.08 20.26 23.00
C PRO A 812 -7.93 20.12 24.53
N ASN A 813 -8.79 19.33 25.16
CA ASN A 813 -8.53 18.84 26.51
C ASN A 813 -8.81 17.34 26.62
N SER A 814 -7.69 16.61 26.71
CA SER A 814 -7.39 15.43 27.53
C SER A 814 -8.44 14.32 27.71
N ALA A 815 -8.10 13.18 27.11
CA ALA A 815 -7.83 11.89 27.75
C ALA A 815 -8.79 11.32 28.84
N HIS A 816 -9.19 10.07 28.56
CA HIS A 816 -9.68 9.00 29.46
C HIS A 816 -11.13 9.07 29.97
N SER A 817 -12.01 8.25 29.37
CA SER A 817 -12.56 7.10 30.10
C SER A 817 -13.20 6.08 29.15
N SER A 818 -12.74 4.85 29.31
CA SER A 818 -13.29 3.61 28.79
C SER A 818 -14.63 3.25 29.41
N LEU A 819 -15.56 2.65 28.64
CA LEU A 819 -16.15 1.31 28.88
C LEU A 819 -17.54 1.12 28.25
N SER A 820 -17.65 0.07 27.42
CA SER A 820 -18.83 -0.81 27.21
C SER A 820 -20.06 -0.20 26.52
N ARG A 821 -20.84 -0.90 25.69
CA ARG A 821 -21.18 -2.33 25.66
C ARG A 821 -21.89 -2.64 24.32
N ASN A 822 -21.73 -3.89 23.87
CA ASN A 822 -22.51 -4.55 22.80
C ASN A 822 -24.02 -4.31 22.92
N GLU A 823 -24.75 -4.32 21.80
CA GLU A 823 -25.72 -5.38 21.49
C GLU A 823 -26.35 -5.28 20.10
N SER A 824 -26.69 -6.46 19.58
CA SER A 824 -27.17 -6.78 18.24
C SER A 824 -28.66 -7.11 18.22
N GLY A 825 -29.40 -6.53 17.26
CA GLY A 825 -30.68 -7.02 16.69
C GLY A 825 -31.99 -6.57 17.38
N PRO A 826 -33.19 -6.83 16.81
CA PRO A 826 -33.53 -7.45 15.52
C PRO A 826 -34.61 -6.71 14.68
N LYS A 827 -34.79 -7.19 13.43
CA LYS A 827 -35.89 -6.86 12.49
C LYS A 827 -37.28 -7.18 13.08
N ARG A 828 -38.29 -6.33 12.79
CA ARG A 828 -39.72 -6.73 12.69
C ARG A 828 -40.42 -6.02 11.53
N ARG A 829 -41.24 -6.79 10.81
CA ARG A 829 -42.16 -6.41 9.72
C ARG A 829 -43.58 -6.21 10.26
N LEU A 830 -44.43 -5.55 9.45
CA LEU A 830 -45.89 -5.73 9.21
C LEU A 830 -46.81 -4.52 9.51
N VAL A 831 -47.41 -4.02 8.43
CA VAL A 831 -48.82 -3.64 8.13
C VAL A 831 -49.80 -3.46 9.31
N GLU A 832 -50.50 -2.30 9.34
CA GLU A 832 -51.95 -2.13 9.60
C GLU A 832 -52.30 -0.62 9.47
N GLU A 833 -53.01 -0.23 8.41
CA GLU A 833 -54.44 0.15 8.40
C GLU A 833 -54.74 1.56 8.92
N LEU A 834 -55.02 2.46 7.96
CA LEU A 834 -55.65 3.77 8.17
C LEU A 834 -57.17 3.59 8.31
N PRO A 835 -57.83 4.24 9.30
CA PRO A 835 -59.26 4.48 9.23
C PRO A 835 -59.55 5.72 8.35
N SER A 836 -60.50 5.52 7.46
CA SER A 836 -61.13 6.49 6.54
C SER A 836 -62.18 7.40 7.19
N MET A 837 -62.54 8.46 6.42
CA MET A 837 -63.77 9.30 6.47
C MET A 837 -63.71 10.59 7.31
N SER A 838 -64.26 11.74 6.90
CA SER A 838 -65.17 12.10 5.79
C SER A 838 -65.26 13.62 5.62
N LEU A 839 -65.55 14.10 4.39
CA LEU A 839 -66.03 15.46 4.10
C LEU A 839 -67.50 15.63 4.52
N SER A 840 -67.86 16.76 5.15
CA SER A 840 -69.08 17.55 4.84
C SER A 840 -69.25 18.81 5.72
N THR A 841 -69.26 19.96 5.05
CA THR A 841 -70.22 21.09 5.13
C THR A 841 -70.53 21.81 6.46
N SER A 842 -70.11 23.09 6.49
CA SER A 842 -70.79 24.31 6.98
C SER A 842 -71.75 24.24 8.17
N GLN A 843 -71.38 24.88 9.29
CA GLN A 843 -72.16 25.95 9.93
C GLN A 843 -71.32 26.72 10.96
N THR A 844 -71.66 28.00 11.07
CA THR A 844 -71.17 29.02 11.98
C THR A 844 -71.28 28.61 13.44
N ASP A 845 -70.26 28.90 14.26
CA ASP A 845 -70.43 29.74 15.45
C ASP A 845 -69.07 30.20 15.98
N THR A 846 -69.06 31.47 16.35
CA THR A 846 -68.00 32.19 17.05
C THR A 846 -67.66 31.49 18.36
N GLU A 847 -66.42 31.06 18.53
CA GLU A 847 -65.77 31.05 19.84
C GLU A 847 -64.25 31.15 19.71
N THR A 848 -63.72 32.02 20.55
CA THR A 848 -62.38 32.56 20.57
C THR A 848 -61.40 31.51 21.12
N GLU A 849 -60.63 30.84 20.26
CA GLU A 849 -59.46 30.08 20.73
C GLU A 849 -58.19 30.39 19.92
N MET A 850 -57.18 30.80 20.68
CA MET A 850 -55.82 31.17 20.29
C MET A 850 -55.21 30.28 19.19
N LYS A 851 -54.74 30.94 18.12
CA LYS A 851 -53.73 30.41 17.19
C LYS A 851 -52.55 29.83 17.99
N LYS A 852 -52.43 28.50 18.04
CA LYS A 852 -51.12 27.87 18.20
C LYS A 852 -50.41 28.00 16.86
N THR A 853 -49.65 29.07 16.69
CA THR A 853 -48.61 29.18 15.67
C THR A 853 -47.62 28.06 15.93
N THR A 854 -47.61 27.04 15.07
CA THR A 854 -46.52 26.08 14.98
C THR A 854 -45.24 26.87 14.73
N GLU A 855 -44.36 26.98 15.72
CA GLU A 855 -43.09 27.70 15.57
C GLU A 855 -42.27 27.04 14.47
N MET A 856 -41.98 27.84 13.43
CA MET A 856 -41.17 27.43 12.30
C MET A 856 -39.72 27.25 12.78
N SER A 857 -39.11 26.11 12.46
CA SER A 857 -37.73 25.85 12.88
C SER A 857 -36.77 26.99 12.44
N PRO A 858 -35.68 27.25 13.19
CA PRO A 858 -34.73 28.32 12.86
C PRO A 858 -34.09 28.09 11.48
N LYS A 859 -33.84 26.84 11.11
CA LYS A 859 -33.27 26.45 9.82
C LYS A 859 -34.21 26.74 8.65
N LEU A 860 -35.49 26.42 8.78
CA LEU A 860 -36.50 26.72 7.74
C LEU A 860 -36.73 28.24 7.61
N SER A 861 -36.73 28.96 8.74
CA SER A 861 -36.89 30.41 8.78
C SER A 861 -35.76 31.15 8.06
N GLN A 862 -34.52 30.71 8.26
CA GLN A 862 -33.36 31.25 7.55
C GLN A 862 -33.45 31.05 6.04
N ILE A 863 -33.91 29.89 5.57
CA ILE A 863 -34.09 29.63 4.13
C ILE A 863 -35.16 30.55 3.55
N PHE A 864 -36.29 30.74 4.25
CA PHE A 864 -37.33 31.67 3.81
C PHE A 864 -36.88 33.14 3.77
N GLU A 865 -35.93 33.53 4.64
CA GLU A 865 -35.31 34.85 4.59
C GLU A 865 -34.40 34.98 3.36
N GLN A 866 -33.56 33.97 3.09
CA GLN A 866 -32.70 33.93 1.90
C GLN A 866 -33.48 33.87 0.58
N LEU A 867 -34.68 33.27 0.55
CA LEU A 867 -35.56 33.28 -0.62
C LEU A 867 -36.07 34.69 -0.99
N LYS A 868 -36.05 35.63 -0.03
CA LYS A 868 -36.43 37.04 -0.24
C LYS A 868 -35.24 37.94 -0.59
N ASP A 869 -34.03 37.40 -0.65
CA ASP A 869 -32.82 38.16 -0.91
C ASP A 869 -32.82 38.78 -2.33
N PRO A 870 -32.35 40.02 -2.52
CA PRO A 870 -32.31 40.65 -3.84
C PRO A 870 -31.38 39.91 -4.83
N PHE A 871 -30.36 39.19 -4.36
CA PHE A 871 -29.41 38.47 -5.19
C PHE A 871 -29.96 37.12 -5.65
N ILE A 872 -29.96 36.92 -6.98
CA ILE A 872 -30.40 35.68 -7.65
C ILE A 872 -29.62 34.44 -7.15
N PRO A 873 -28.29 34.48 -6.97
CA PRO A 873 -27.54 33.31 -6.49
C PRO A 873 -27.93 32.87 -5.07
N VAL A 874 -28.24 33.83 -4.19
CA VAL A 874 -28.65 33.56 -2.80
C VAL A 874 -30.02 32.87 -2.78
N ARG A 875 -30.97 33.38 -3.57
CA ARG A 875 -32.30 32.76 -3.75
C ARG A 875 -32.20 31.36 -4.35
N GLY A 876 -31.36 31.16 -5.36
CA GLY A 876 -31.15 29.84 -5.95
C GLY A 876 -30.52 28.85 -4.98
N HIS A 877 -29.55 29.28 -4.17
CA HIS A 877 -28.98 28.44 -3.09
C HIS A 877 -30.04 28.05 -2.04
N ALA A 878 -30.88 29.00 -1.63
CA ALA A 878 -31.98 28.74 -0.70
C ALA A 878 -32.96 27.68 -1.24
N LEU A 879 -33.27 27.71 -2.55
CA LEU A 879 -34.09 26.69 -3.21
C LEU A 879 -33.41 25.31 -3.27
N ILE A 880 -32.08 25.26 -3.45
CA ILE A 880 -31.31 24.01 -3.41
C ILE A 880 -31.32 23.43 -2.00
N GLU A 881 -31.10 24.26 -0.98
CA GLU A 881 -31.15 23.82 0.43
C GLU A 881 -32.54 23.34 0.81
N MET A 882 -33.60 24.06 0.40
CA MET A 882 -34.99 23.64 0.58
C MET A 882 -35.25 22.28 -0.09
N SER A 883 -34.78 22.08 -1.33
CA SER A 883 -34.91 20.80 -2.04
C SER A 883 -34.24 19.66 -1.28
N ARG A 884 -33.03 19.89 -0.71
CA ARG A 884 -32.31 18.89 0.08
C ARG A 884 -33.06 18.51 1.36
N LEU A 885 -33.64 19.48 2.06
CA LEU A 885 -34.47 19.22 3.24
C LEU A 885 -35.68 18.36 2.88
N LEU A 886 -36.34 18.68 1.76
CA LEU A 886 -37.51 17.94 1.26
C LEU A 886 -37.15 16.51 0.85
N GLU A 887 -36.04 16.32 0.13
CA GLU A 887 -35.52 15.01 -0.29
C GLU A 887 -35.12 14.15 0.93
N SER A 888 -34.54 14.75 1.97
CA SER A 888 -34.14 14.06 3.21
C SER A 888 -35.27 13.84 4.22
N ARG A 889 -36.49 14.34 3.95
CA ARG A 889 -37.66 14.27 4.84
C ARG A 889 -37.37 14.78 6.26
N ASP A 890 -36.63 15.89 6.34
CA ASP A 890 -36.20 16.48 7.60
C ASP A 890 -37.44 16.84 8.47
N PRO A 891 -37.44 16.54 9.79
CA PRO A 891 -38.55 16.83 10.69
C PRO A 891 -38.96 18.32 10.71
N CYS A 892 -38.06 19.23 10.35
CA CYS A 892 -38.32 20.67 10.32
C CYS A 892 -39.36 21.13 9.28
N ILE A 893 -39.67 20.28 8.29
CA ILE A 893 -40.65 20.55 7.24
C ILE A 893 -42.08 20.24 7.70
N ARG A 894 -42.24 19.35 8.68
CA ARG A 894 -43.54 18.85 9.10
C ARG A 894 -44.40 19.97 9.69
N GLY A 895 -45.58 20.21 9.09
CA GLY A 895 -46.52 21.26 9.49
C GLY A 895 -46.37 22.59 8.73
N SER A 896 -45.35 22.74 7.88
CA SER A 896 -45.12 23.93 7.04
C SER A 896 -45.24 23.63 5.54
N GLU A 897 -45.72 22.45 5.16
CA GLU A 897 -45.70 21.96 3.78
C GLU A 897 -46.54 22.83 2.84
N ASP A 898 -47.67 23.35 3.31
CA ASP A 898 -48.54 24.23 2.53
C ASP A 898 -47.88 25.59 2.26
N ILE A 899 -47.11 26.10 3.21
CA ILE A 899 -46.36 27.36 3.08
C ILE A 899 -45.21 27.19 2.10
N ILE A 900 -44.47 26.08 2.22
CA ILE A 900 -43.39 25.73 1.29
C ILE A 900 -43.97 25.55 -0.12
N PHE A 901 -45.09 24.86 -0.25
CA PHE A 901 -45.74 24.65 -1.55
C PHE A 901 -46.12 25.96 -2.24
N GLU A 902 -46.83 26.88 -1.56
CA GLU A 902 -47.21 28.15 -2.17
C GLU A 902 -45.97 29.00 -2.52
N ALA A 903 -44.95 29.02 -1.66
CA ALA A 903 -43.70 29.73 -1.95
C ALA A 903 -42.98 29.16 -3.19
N MET A 904 -42.93 27.83 -3.35
CA MET A 904 -42.29 27.23 -4.52
C MET A 904 -43.06 27.54 -5.81
N VAL A 905 -44.39 27.61 -5.77
CA VAL A 905 -45.16 27.98 -6.96
C VAL A 905 -45.08 29.48 -7.27
N GLU A 906 -44.98 30.34 -6.28
CA GLU A 906 -44.66 31.75 -6.49
C GLU A 906 -43.32 31.90 -7.26
N HIS A 907 -42.32 31.11 -6.90
CA HIS A 907 -41.02 31.11 -7.59
C HIS A 907 -41.02 30.45 -8.98
N LEU A 908 -42.10 29.77 -9.40
CA LEU A 908 -42.23 29.29 -10.78
C LEU A 908 -42.45 30.44 -11.77
N ASP A 909 -43.08 31.54 -11.35
CA ASP A 909 -43.33 32.68 -12.24
C ASP A 909 -42.11 33.62 -12.37
N ASN A 910 -40.95 33.20 -11.86
CA ASN A 910 -39.71 33.97 -11.99
C ASN A 910 -39.17 33.91 -13.43
N GLU A 911 -38.67 35.04 -13.93
CA GLU A 911 -38.02 35.17 -15.24
C GLU A 911 -36.66 34.42 -15.30
N ASP A 912 -35.97 34.28 -14.17
CA ASP A 912 -34.65 33.66 -14.12
C ASP A 912 -34.72 32.12 -14.05
N SER A 913 -34.14 31.47 -15.06
CA SER A 913 -34.06 30.00 -15.16
C SER A 913 -33.38 29.31 -13.99
N TYR A 914 -32.38 29.94 -13.38
CA TYR A 914 -31.72 29.40 -12.21
C TYR A 914 -32.67 29.31 -11.01
N VAL A 915 -33.61 30.25 -10.89
CA VAL A 915 -34.59 30.25 -9.79
C VAL A 915 -35.71 29.26 -10.08
N TYR A 916 -36.41 29.38 -11.22
CA TYR A 916 -37.58 28.53 -11.45
C TYR A 916 -37.21 27.04 -11.64
N LEU A 917 -36.04 26.70 -12.20
CA LEU A 917 -35.63 25.28 -12.32
C LEU A 917 -35.36 24.63 -10.96
N ASN A 918 -34.82 25.39 -10.00
CA ASN A 918 -34.62 24.93 -8.63
C ASN A 918 -35.96 24.87 -7.86
N ALA A 919 -36.90 25.78 -8.14
CA ALA A 919 -38.26 25.68 -7.62
C ALA A 919 -38.99 24.43 -8.14
N ILE A 920 -38.85 24.10 -9.43
CA ILE A 920 -39.37 22.85 -10.00
C ILE A 920 -38.76 21.61 -9.32
N ARG A 921 -37.45 21.64 -9.01
CA ARG A 921 -36.79 20.55 -8.26
C ARG A 921 -37.40 20.39 -6.86
N ALA A 922 -37.61 21.50 -6.14
CA ALA A 922 -38.25 21.47 -4.83
C ALA A 922 -39.68 20.91 -4.90
N LEU A 923 -40.47 21.32 -5.90
CA LEU A 923 -41.82 20.77 -6.13
C LEU A 923 -41.79 19.27 -6.42
N SER A 924 -40.83 18.78 -7.19
CA SER A 924 -40.64 17.35 -7.41
C SER A 924 -40.34 16.60 -6.10
N ALA A 925 -39.52 17.17 -5.21
CA ALA A 925 -39.22 16.58 -3.90
C ALA A 925 -40.45 16.56 -2.96
N ILE A 926 -41.30 17.60 -2.99
CA ILE A 926 -42.60 17.59 -2.28
C ILE A 926 -43.49 16.48 -2.83
N GLY A 927 -43.44 16.24 -4.14
CA GLY A 927 -44.19 15.19 -4.83
C GLY A 927 -43.91 13.79 -4.30
N ASP A 928 -42.72 13.54 -3.74
CA ASP A 928 -42.34 12.24 -3.17
C ASP A 928 -42.95 12.01 -1.76
N ALA A 929 -43.43 13.07 -1.10
CA ALA A 929 -44.00 13.02 0.26
C ALA A 929 -45.52 13.28 0.29
N LEU A 930 -46.04 14.15 -0.59
CA LEU A 930 -47.43 14.65 -0.57
C LEU A 930 -48.10 14.58 -1.95
N THR A 931 -47.83 13.52 -2.70
CA THR A 931 -48.33 13.32 -4.07
C THR A 931 -49.86 13.53 -4.19
N ASP A 932 -50.64 13.03 -3.22
CA ASP A 932 -52.11 13.08 -3.20
C ASP A 932 -52.68 14.50 -3.24
N ARG A 933 -51.98 15.48 -2.68
CA ARG A 933 -52.40 16.89 -2.67
C ARG A 933 -51.76 17.68 -3.81
N LEU A 934 -50.47 17.42 -4.04
CA LEU A 934 -49.67 18.18 -5.00
C LEU A 934 -50.13 17.95 -6.45
N LEU A 935 -50.27 16.69 -6.84
CA LEU A 935 -50.44 16.30 -8.23
C LEU A 935 -51.78 16.76 -8.84
N PRO A 936 -52.94 16.66 -8.14
CA PRO A 936 -54.19 17.25 -8.61
C PRO A 936 -54.13 18.77 -8.72
N LEU A 937 -53.42 19.44 -7.82
CA LEU A 937 -53.31 20.89 -7.80
C LEU A 937 -52.43 21.40 -8.95
N LEU A 938 -51.26 20.79 -9.20
CA LEU A 938 -50.45 21.07 -10.37
C LEU A 938 -51.23 20.83 -11.67
N LEU A 939 -51.98 19.72 -11.77
CA LEU A 939 -52.84 19.44 -12.92
C LEU A 939 -53.90 20.54 -13.11
N SER A 940 -54.57 20.99 -12.05
CA SER A 940 -55.56 22.07 -12.14
C SER A 940 -54.97 23.38 -12.68
N ARG A 941 -53.75 23.74 -12.24
CA ARG A 941 -53.01 24.93 -12.71
C ARG A 941 -52.57 24.77 -14.17
N PHE A 942 -52.19 23.56 -14.59
CA PHE A 942 -51.83 23.24 -15.98
C PHE A 942 -53.03 23.35 -16.95
N LEU A 943 -54.21 22.86 -16.54
CA LEU A 943 -55.42 22.85 -17.36
C LEU A 943 -56.12 24.21 -17.45
N THR A 944 -55.86 25.11 -16.50
CA THR A 944 -56.51 26.41 -16.43
C THR A 944 -55.94 27.37 -17.47
N THR A 945 -56.77 27.74 -18.46
CA THR A 945 -56.37 28.61 -19.58
C THR A 945 -56.20 30.09 -19.21
N SER A 946 -56.55 30.50 -17.98
CA SER A 946 -56.36 31.87 -17.51
C SER A 946 -54.91 32.20 -17.11
N TYR A 947 -54.07 31.19 -16.89
CA TYR A 947 -52.65 31.40 -16.60
C TYR A 947 -51.83 31.63 -17.88
N SER A 948 -50.68 32.30 -17.75
CA SER A 948 -49.76 32.53 -18.86
C SER A 948 -49.26 31.20 -19.44
N LEU A 949 -48.99 31.19 -20.75
CA LEU A 949 -48.46 30.00 -21.44
C LEU A 949 -47.15 29.52 -20.79
N GLU A 950 -46.26 30.44 -20.45
CA GLU A 950 -44.97 30.14 -19.84
C GLU A 950 -45.13 29.48 -18.47
N PHE A 951 -45.98 30.04 -17.59
CA PHE A 951 -46.26 29.46 -16.29
C PHE A 951 -46.85 28.06 -16.43
N ARG A 952 -47.82 27.87 -17.35
CA ARG A 952 -48.41 26.55 -17.62
C ARG A 952 -47.37 25.54 -18.10
N LEU A 953 -46.39 25.95 -18.90
CA LEU A 953 -45.29 25.06 -19.33
C LEU A 953 -44.34 24.72 -18.17
N LYS A 954 -43.99 25.69 -17.32
CA LYS A 954 -43.18 25.44 -16.11
C LYS A 954 -43.88 24.48 -15.14
N VAL A 955 -45.21 24.60 -14.99
CA VAL A 955 -46.03 23.64 -14.24
C VAL A 955 -46.06 22.27 -14.93
N GLY A 956 -46.17 22.24 -16.27
CA GLY A 956 -46.12 21.01 -17.07
C GLY A 956 -44.83 20.22 -16.84
N GLU A 957 -43.68 20.92 -16.81
CA GLU A 957 -42.36 20.34 -16.48
C GLU A 957 -42.30 19.80 -15.05
N ALA A 958 -42.88 20.52 -14.08
CA ALA A 958 -43.00 20.02 -12.70
C ALA A 958 -43.83 18.74 -12.62
N ILE A 959 -44.93 18.66 -13.38
CA ILE A 959 -45.76 17.45 -13.47
C ILE A 959 -44.93 16.28 -14.00
N VAL A 960 -44.18 16.43 -15.10
CA VAL A 960 -43.32 15.34 -15.63
C VAL A 960 -42.37 14.82 -14.57
N ARG A 961 -41.66 15.72 -13.87
CA ARG A 961 -40.67 15.32 -12.86
C ARG A 961 -41.29 14.60 -11.67
N VAL A 962 -42.52 14.94 -11.28
CA VAL A 962 -43.26 14.19 -10.26
C VAL A 962 -43.70 12.83 -10.82
N LEU A 963 -44.24 12.79 -12.04
CA LEU A 963 -44.67 11.54 -12.68
C LEU A 963 -43.52 10.54 -12.83
N CYS A 964 -42.32 10.99 -13.20
CA CYS A 964 -41.12 10.15 -13.31
C CYS A 964 -40.75 9.41 -12.02
N LYS A 965 -41.11 9.97 -10.86
CA LYS A 965 -40.75 9.42 -9.55
C LYS A 965 -41.84 8.56 -8.91
N LEU A 966 -43.03 8.44 -9.53
CA LEU A 966 -44.14 7.66 -8.98
C LEU A 966 -43.81 6.16 -8.88
N GLY A 967 -43.02 5.58 -9.78
CA GLY A 967 -42.74 4.15 -9.76
C GLY A 967 -44.01 3.29 -9.64
N ASP A 968 -44.02 2.34 -8.70
CA ASP A 968 -45.12 1.36 -8.54
C ASP A 968 -46.44 1.95 -8.00
N ILE A 969 -46.45 3.18 -7.49
CA ILE A 969 -47.68 3.85 -7.03
C ILE A 969 -48.42 4.59 -8.15
N ALA A 970 -47.86 4.65 -9.36
CA ALA A 970 -48.47 5.31 -10.54
C ALA A 970 -49.94 4.91 -10.83
N PRO A 971 -50.36 3.63 -10.71
CA PRO A 971 -51.75 3.23 -10.97
C PRO A 971 -52.79 3.97 -10.13
N LYS A 972 -52.46 4.41 -8.91
CA LYS A 972 -53.37 5.15 -8.01
C LYS A 972 -53.81 6.49 -8.61
N TYR A 973 -52.93 7.14 -9.39
CA TYR A 973 -53.17 8.49 -9.92
C TYR A 973 -53.70 8.50 -11.35
N ARG A 974 -53.86 7.33 -11.99
CA ARG A 974 -54.33 7.19 -13.37
C ARG A 974 -55.61 7.98 -13.62
N ASP A 975 -56.63 7.74 -12.79
CA ASP A 975 -57.97 8.28 -12.99
C ASP A 975 -58.04 9.80 -12.73
N VAL A 976 -57.05 10.35 -12.04
CA VAL A 976 -56.92 11.79 -11.81
C VAL A 976 -56.15 12.47 -12.95
N ILE A 977 -55.06 11.85 -13.41
CA ILE A 977 -54.08 12.50 -14.30
C ILE A 977 -54.38 12.25 -15.77
N VAL A 978 -54.64 11.01 -16.17
CA VAL A 978 -54.79 10.64 -17.58
C VAL A 978 -55.93 11.40 -18.26
N PRO A 979 -57.15 11.52 -17.66
CA PRO A 979 -58.23 12.29 -18.27
C PRO A 979 -57.88 13.77 -18.47
N GLY A 980 -57.19 14.37 -17.49
CA GLY A 980 -56.73 15.75 -17.57
C GLY A 980 -55.75 15.96 -18.74
N LEU A 981 -54.73 15.11 -18.84
CA LEU A 981 -53.73 15.21 -19.91
C LEU A 981 -54.30 14.89 -21.30
N LEU A 982 -55.26 13.95 -21.40
CA LEU A 982 -55.98 13.67 -22.65
C LEU A 982 -56.82 14.90 -23.10
N SER A 983 -57.35 15.67 -22.15
CA SER A 983 -58.09 16.89 -22.45
C SER A 983 -57.17 18.01 -22.95
N SER A 984 -56.00 18.21 -22.33
CA SER A 984 -55.02 19.23 -22.73
C SER A 984 -54.21 18.87 -23.97
N ALA A 985 -54.22 17.60 -24.40
CA ALA A 985 -53.74 17.21 -25.73
C ALA A 985 -54.54 17.84 -26.88
N ARG A 986 -55.64 18.54 -26.60
CA ARG A 986 -56.44 19.32 -27.56
C ARG A 986 -56.40 20.83 -27.30
N ASP A 987 -55.46 21.31 -26.49
CA ASP A 987 -55.29 22.73 -26.18
C ASP A 987 -54.99 23.55 -27.45
N PRO A 988 -55.46 24.81 -27.55
CA PRO A 988 -55.13 25.68 -28.67
C PRO A 988 -53.61 25.87 -28.87
N SER A 989 -52.83 25.87 -27.79
CA SER A 989 -51.37 26.00 -27.84
C SER A 989 -50.69 24.69 -28.23
N GLU A 990 -49.86 24.72 -29.27
CA GLU A 990 -49.05 23.57 -29.69
C GLU A 990 -48.06 23.10 -28.62
N LEU A 991 -47.53 24.03 -27.81
CA LEU A 991 -46.60 23.70 -26.73
C LEU A 991 -47.29 22.95 -25.59
N ILE A 992 -48.55 23.31 -25.28
CA ILE A 992 -49.34 22.61 -24.26
C ILE A 992 -49.76 21.23 -24.78
N ARG A 993 -50.15 21.10 -26.05
CA ARG A 993 -50.43 19.79 -26.64
C ARG A 993 -49.20 18.89 -26.58
N ALA A 994 -48.03 19.39 -26.96
CA ALA A 994 -46.77 18.66 -26.89
C ALA A 994 -46.39 18.25 -25.46
N ALA A 995 -46.46 19.18 -24.50
CA ALA A 995 -46.21 18.89 -23.09
C ALA A 995 -47.19 17.83 -22.54
N SER A 996 -48.48 17.93 -22.89
CA SER A 996 -49.49 16.96 -22.48
C SER A 996 -49.20 15.54 -22.97
N LEU A 997 -48.76 15.40 -24.23
CA LEU A 997 -48.36 14.12 -24.81
C LEU A 997 -47.09 13.55 -24.17
N SER A 998 -46.12 14.40 -23.82
CA SER A 998 -44.92 13.98 -23.07
C SER A 998 -45.26 13.51 -21.65
N ASN A 999 -46.15 14.22 -20.94
CA ASN A 999 -46.63 13.82 -19.62
C ASN A 999 -47.44 12.51 -19.70
N LEU A 1000 -48.24 12.33 -20.77
CA LEU A 1000 -48.96 11.07 -21.05
C LEU A 1000 -47.98 9.92 -21.29
N ALA A 1001 -46.90 10.15 -22.03
CA ALA A 1001 -45.88 9.14 -22.29
C ALA A 1001 -45.27 8.62 -20.97
N GLU A 1002 -44.97 9.54 -20.06
CA GLU A 1002 -44.32 9.18 -18.80
C GLU A 1002 -45.25 8.41 -17.86
N ILE A 1003 -46.50 8.84 -17.69
CA ILE A 1003 -47.45 8.08 -16.86
C ILE A 1003 -47.77 6.72 -17.51
N CYS A 1004 -47.97 6.65 -18.84
CA CYS A 1004 -48.30 5.39 -19.53
C CYS A 1004 -47.19 4.34 -19.38
N ARG A 1005 -45.94 4.76 -19.41
CA ARG A 1005 -44.76 3.90 -19.20
C ARG A 1005 -44.74 3.24 -17.82
N LEU A 1006 -45.34 3.88 -16.80
CA LEU A 1006 -45.35 3.40 -15.42
C LEU A 1006 -46.60 2.57 -15.05
N LEU A 1007 -47.68 2.64 -15.82
CA LEU A 1007 -48.96 2.01 -15.46
C LEU A 1007 -48.98 0.48 -15.59
N GLY A 1008 -48.15 -0.10 -16.48
CA GLY A 1008 -48.17 -1.55 -16.75
C GLY A 1008 -49.58 -2.07 -17.06
N ASN A 1009 -50.05 -3.11 -16.36
CA ASN A 1009 -51.41 -3.66 -16.53
C ASN A 1009 -52.53 -2.63 -16.28
N ALA A 1010 -52.29 -1.58 -15.48
CA ALA A 1010 -53.29 -0.58 -15.15
C ALA A 1010 -53.62 0.36 -16.32
N ILE A 1011 -52.87 0.31 -17.43
CA ILE A 1011 -53.12 1.10 -18.64
C ILE A 1011 -54.36 0.62 -19.41
N GLN A 1012 -54.75 -0.65 -19.27
CA GLN A 1012 -55.79 -1.29 -20.08
C GLN A 1012 -57.10 -0.50 -20.19
N PRO A 1013 -57.63 0.14 -19.13
CA PRO A 1013 -58.88 0.90 -19.22
C PRO A 1013 -58.80 2.17 -20.09
N VAL A 1014 -57.60 2.73 -20.26
CA VAL A 1014 -57.37 4.01 -20.96
C VAL A 1014 -56.59 3.86 -22.26
N VAL A 1015 -56.08 2.66 -22.57
CA VAL A 1015 -55.10 2.44 -23.64
C VAL A 1015 -55.62 2.82 -25.03
N TYR A 1016 -56.91 2.56 -25.32
CA TYR A 1016 -57.52 2.92 -26.60
C TYR A 1016 -57.76 4.43 -26.73
N GLU A 1017 -58.00 5.14 -25.62
CA GLU A 1017 -58.12 6.60 -25.61
C GLU A 1017 -56.75 7.25 -25.86
N VAL A 1018 -55.70 6.72 -25.20
CA VAL A 1018 -54.30 7.11 -25.42
C VAL A 1018 -53.90 6.88 -26.88
N TYR A 1019 -54.21 5.70 -27.44
CA TYR A 1019 -53.95 5.41 -28.85
C TYR A 1019 -54.66 6.37 -29.80
N LYS A 1020 -55.94 6.66 -29.55
CA LYS A 1020 -56.72 7.57 -30.41
C LYS A 1020 -56.16 8.99 -30.40
N VAL A 1021 -55.71 9.48 -29.25
CA VAL A 1021 -55.06 10.80 -29.15
C VAL A 1021 -53.70 10.77 -29.86
N MET A 1022 -52.88 9.74 -29.64
CA MET A 1022 -51.60 9.56 -30.32
C MET A 1022 -51.75 9.47 -31.84
N GLU A 1023 -52.69 8.68 -32.34
CA GLU A 1023 -53.01 8.56 -33.78
C GLU A 1023 -53.47 9.90 -34.34
N GLY A 1024 -54.37 10.59 -33.63
CA GLY A 1024 -54.86 11.91 -34.03
C GLY A 1024 -53.74 12.93 -34.15
N SER A 1025 -52.88 13.01 -33.14
CA SER A 1025 -51.74 13.92 -33.12
C SER A 1025 -50.71 13.60 -34.21
N LEU A 1026 -50.38 12.33 -34.45
CA LEU A 1026 -49.43 11.93 -35.51
C LEU A 1026 -49.98 12.12 -36.92
N LYS A 1027 -51.28 11.93 -37.15
CA LYS A 1027 -51.86 12.02 -38.50
C LYS A 1027 -52.26 13.43 -38.90
N TYR A 1028 -52.76 14.23 -37.95
CA TYR A 1028 -53.51 15.45 -38.27
C TYR A 1028 -52.96 16.73 -37.63
N ASP A 1029 -52.05 16.67 -36.65
CA ASP A 1029 -51.52 17.89 -36.05
C ASP A 1029 -50.54 18.60 -37.00
N SER A 1030 -50.73 19.90 -37.20
CA SER A 1030 -49.88 20.72 -38.07
C SER A 1030 -48.49 20.93 -37.49
N ALA A 1031 -48.35 20.96 -36.17
CA ALA A 1031 -47.10 21.29 -35.49
C ALA A 1031 -46.18 20.06 -35.39
N SER A 1032 -44.93 20.21 -35.84
CA SER A 1032 -43.93 19.13 -35.77
C SER A 1032 -43.62 18.73 -34.34
N ILE A 1033 -43.56 19.70 -33.40
CA ILE A 1033 -43.31 19.42 -31.97
C ILE A 1033 -44.37 18.51 -31.34
N VAL A 1034 -45.64 18.64 -31.76
CA VAL A 1034 -46.73 17.79 -31.26
C VAL A 1034 -46.64 16.39 -31.87
N ARG A 1035 -46.33 16.28 -33.16
CA ARG A 1035 -46.09 14.99 -33.81
C ARG A 1035 -44.89 14.26 -33.19
N LYS A 1036 -43.82 15.00 -32.85
CA LYS A 1036 -42.65 14.50 -32.13
C LYS A 1036 -43.03 13.93 -30.75
N SER A 1037 -43.77 14.68 -29.93
CA SER A 1037 -44.23 14.17 -28.63
C SER A 1037 -45.20 12.98 -28.76
N ALA A 1038 -46.00 12.92 -29.82
CA ALA A 1038 -46.87 11.77 -30.09
C ALA A 1038 -46.06 10.52 -30.51
N ALA A 1039 -44.98 10.67 -31.27
CA ALA A 1039 -44.05 9.59 -31.56
C ALA A 1039 -43.31 9.11 -30.30
N TYR A 1040 -42.94 10.03 -29.40
CA TYR A 1040 -42.38 9.70 -28.09
C TYR A 1040 -43.37 8.90 -27.22
N LEU A 1041 -44.65 9.29 -27.20
CA LEU A 1041 -45.73 8.52 -26.56
C LEU A 1041 -45.84 7.11 -27.16
N ALA A 1042 -45.79 6.97 -28.49
CA ALA A 1042 -45.80 5.65 -29.15
C ALA A 1042 -44.64 4.76 -28.71
N ARG A 1043 -43.42 5.33 -28.62
CA ARG A 1043 -42.24 4.62 -28.11
C ARG A 1043 -42.39 4.21 -26.66
N SER A 1044 -42.92 5.10 -25.81
CA SER A 1044 -43.04 4.87 -24.36
C SER A 1044 -43.88 3.65 -23.99
N LEU A 1045 -44.85 3.28 -24.83
CA LEU A 1045 -45.68 2.07 -24.64
C LEU A 1045 -44.88 0.76 -24.72
N PHE A 1046 -43.68 0.77 -25.32
CA PHE A 1046 -42.84 -0.41 -25.50
C PHE A 1046 -41.54 -0.36 -24.69
N LEU A 1047 -41.25 0.75 -24.01
CA LEU A 1047 -40.10 0.87 -23.12
C LEU A 1047 -40.31 0.04 -21.84
N ALA A 1048 -39.23 -0.57 -21.34
CA ALA A 1048 -39.26 -1.29 -20.07
C ALA A 1048 -39.43 -0.30 -18.90
N SER A 1049 -40.34 -0.61 -17.97
CA SER A 1049 -40.41 0.12 -16.70
C SER A 1049 -39.20 -0.23 -15.82
N PRO A 1050 -38.49 0.75 -15.24
CA PRO A 1050 -37.32 0.54 -14.39
C PRO A 1050 -37.62 -0.23 -13.10
N THR A 1051 -38.89 -0.39 -12.71
CA THR A 1051 -39.29 -1.09 -11.47
C THR A 1051 -39.70 -2.55 -11.68
N LEU A 1052 -40.02 -2.98 -12.92
CA LEU A 1052 -40.32 -4.37 -13.24
C LEU A 1052 -39.05 -5.11 -13.70
N VAL A 1053 -38.10 -5.24 -12.78
CA VAL A 1053 -36.77 -5.87 -13.03
C VAL A 1053 -36.84 -7.39 -13.21
N SER A 1054 -38.01 -8.02 -13.10
CA SER A 1054 -38.17 -9.44 -13.38
C SER A 1054 -39.03 -9.70 -14.62
N ASN A 1055 -38.35 -10.08 -15.72
CA ASN A 1055 -38.87 -10.92 -16.79
C ASN A 1055 -39.86 -10.31 -17.82
N LEU A 1056 -39.46 -9.28 -18.57
CA LEU A 1056 -40.13 -8.94 -19.83
C LEU A 1056 -39.18 -9.05 -21.03
N SER A 1057 -38.73 -10.28 -21.30
CA SER A 1057 -38.15 -10.63 -22.61
C SER A 1057 -39.29 -10.85 -23.61
N GLY A 1058 -39.75 -9.78 -24.25
CA GLY A 1058 -40.72 -9.84 -25.34
C GLY A 1058 -41.68 -8.65 -25.40
N LEU A 1059 -42.72 -8.76 -26.23
CA LEU A 1059 -43.78 -7.76 -26.37
C LEU A 1059 -44.55 -7.57 -25.05
N PRO A 1060 -44.97 -6.34 -24.71
CA PRO A 1060 -45.65 -6.09 -23.44
C PRO A 1060 -47.00 -6.81 -23.35
N ALA A 1061 -47.13 -7.75 -22.43
CA ALA A 1061 -48.35 -8.57 -22.26
C ALA A 1061 -49.58 -7.76 -21.84
N TYR A 1062 -49.39 -6.55 -21.29
CA TYR A 1062 -50.47 -5.66 -20.89
C TYR A 1062 -51.16 -4.95 -22.08
N LEU A 1063 -50.52 -4.91 -23.26
CA LEU A 1063 -51.08 -4.28 -24.46
C LEU A 1063 -51.87 -5.31 -25.30
N PRO A 1064 -53.08 -4.96 -25.79
CA PRO A 1064 -53.82 -5.79 -26.73
C PRO A 1064 -53.06 -6.02 -28.05
N ALA A 1065 -53.13 -7.23 -28.62
CA ALA A 1065 -52.38 -7.59 -29.83
C ALA A 1065 -52.84 -6.82 -31.09
N ASP A 1066 -54.13 -6.49 -31.18
CA ASP A 1066 -54.71 -5.59 -32.17
C ASP A 1066 -54.09 -4.20 -32.07
N LEU A 1067 -53.92 -3.68 -30.86
CA LEU A 1067 -53.32 -2.37 -30.63
C LEU A 1067 -51.85 -2.33 -31.08
N ILE A 1068 -51.05 -3.34 -30.72
CA ILE A 1068 -49.63 -3.43 -31.12
C ILE A 1068 -49.50 -3.40 -32.65
N ARG A 1069 -50.34 -4.17 -33.34
CA ARG A 1069 -50.40 -4.19 -34.82
C ARG A 1069 -50.77 -2.80 -35.36
N ASP A 1070 -51.73 -2.13 -34.75
CA ASP A 1070 -52.24 -0.86 -35.22
C ASP A 1070 -51.26 0.30 -34.93
N VAL A 1071 -50.45 0.21 -33.86
CA VAL A 1071 -49.32 1.11 -33.60
C VAL A 1071 -48.19 0.86 -34.61
N HIS A 1072 -47.83 -0.40 -34.88
CA HIS A 1072 -46.81 -0.72 -35.90
C HIS A 1072 -47.19 -0.16 -37.27
N ARG A 1073 -48.45 -0.35 -37.69
CA ARG A 1073 -48.97 0.20 -38.96
C ARG A 1073 -48.91 1.72 -38.96
N LEU A 1074 -49.37 2.35 -37.88
CA LEU A 1074 -49.33 3.80 -37.73
C LEU A 1074 -47.90 4.35 -37.88
N LEU A 1075 -46.93 3.78 -37.16
CA LEU A 1075 -45.52 4.20 -37.22
C LEU A 1075 -44.93 3.99 -38.61
N ARG A 1076 -45.14 2.82 -39.22
CA ARG A 1076 -44.64 2.50 -40.56
C ARG A 1076 -45.21 3.44 -41.62
N ASP A 1077 -46.51 3.69 -41.55
CA ASP A 1077 -47.19 4.56 -42.52
C ASP A 1077 -46.76 6.02 -42.32
N ARG A 1078 -46.49 6.47 -41.09
CA ARG A 1078 -45.95 7.82 -40.81
C ARG A 1078 -44.48 7.97 -41.20
N LEU A 1079 -43.63 6.97 -41.01
CA LEU A 1079 -42.23 6.96 -41.44
C LEU A 1079 -42.06 7.21 -42.94
N ALA A 1080 -43.00 6.72 -43.76
CA ALA A 1080 -42.95 6.93 -45.21
C ALA A 1080 -43.39 8.34 -45.65
N ILE A 1081 -44.09 9.08 -44.79
CA ILE A 1081 -44.77 10.34 -45.14
C ILE A 1081 -44.10 11.54 -44.48
N GLU A 1082 -43.62 11.39 -43.24
CA GLU A 1082 -43.03 12.48 -42.46
C GLU A 1082 -41.75 13.01 -43.11
N ARG A 1083 -41.55 14.32 -43.03
CA ARG A 1083 -40.39 15.01 -43.64
C ARG A 1083 -39.61 15.84 -42.64
N ASP A 1084 -40.18 16.10 -41.47
CA ASP A 1084 -39.48 16.77 -40.39
C ASP A 1084 -38.46 15.82 -39.75
N GLY A 1085 -37.19 16.23 -39.73
CA GLY A 1085 -36.09 15.37 -39.28
C GLY A 1085 -36.20 14.96 -37.82
N GLU A 1086 -36.65 15.85 -36.93
CA GLU A 1086 -36.76 15.53 -35.50
C GLU A 1086 -37.93 14.59 -35.20
N VAL A 1087 -39.01 14.69 -35.98
CA VAL A 1087 -40.15 13.75 -35.88
C VAL A 1087 -39.76 12.39 -36.44
N LEU A 1088 -39.06 12.34 -37.58
CA LEU A 1088 -38.57 11.11 -38.19
C LEU A 1088 -37.66 10.32 -37.23
N GLU A 1089 -36.72 11.00 -36.57
CA GLU A 1089 -35.83 10.36 -35.59
C GLU A 1089 -36.62 9.68 -34.46
N GLN A 1090 -37.64 10.35 -33.92
CA GLN A 1090 -38.49 9.76 -32.87
C GLN A 1090 -39.36 8.62 -33.39
N LEU A 1091 -39.85 8.69 -34.63
CA LEU A 1091 -40.60 7.60 -35.27
C LEU A 1091 -39.71 6.37 -35.53
N GLU A 1092 -38.48 6.58 -35.99
CA GLU A 1092 -37.48 5.52 -36.18
C GLU A 1092 -37.12 4.88 -34.84
N ALA A 1093 -36.92 5.69 -33.80
CA ALA A 1093 -36.66 5.19 -32.45
C ALA A 1093 -37.84 4.39 -31.88
N ALA A 1094 -39.08 4.82 -32.13
CA ALA A 1094 -40.28 4.08 -31.74
C ALA A 1094 -40.39 2.74 -32.48
N MET A 1095 -40.11 2.72 -33.79
CA MET A 1095 -40.12 1.51 -34.60
C MET A 1095 -39.01 0.53 -34.19
N ALA A 1096 -37.80 1.04 -33.93
CA ALA A 1096 -36.67 0.23 -33.50
C ALA A 1096 -36.92 -0.43 -32.14
N GLU A 1097 -37.54 0.27 -31.18
CA GLU A 1097 -37.92 -0.32 -29.90
C GLU A 1097 -38.95 -1.43 -30.09
N LEU A 1098 -39.97 -1.20 -30.92
CA LEU A 1098 -40.99 -2.20 -31.22
C LEU A 1098 -40.39 -3.45 -31.90
N ASP A 1099 -39.47 -3.26 -32.85
CA ASP A 1099 -38.74 -4.34 -33.51
C ASP A 1099 -37.85 -5.12 -32.53
N ALA A 1100 -37.16 -4.42 -31.62
CA ALA A 1100 -36.33 -5.05 -30.60
C ALA A 1100 -37.16 -5.93 -29.65
N ARG A 1101 -38.32 -5.45 -29.20
CA ARG A 1101 -39.28 -6.23 -28.38
C ARG A 1101 -39.86 -7.41 -29.15
N THR A 1102 -40.11 -7.24 -30.44
CA THR A 1102 -40.61 -8.32 -31.31
C THR A 1102 -39.54 -9.40 -31.52
N ARG A 1103 -38.28 -9.03 -31.81
CA ARG A 1103 -37.17 -10.00 -31.99
C ARG A 1103 -36.88 -10.78 -30.71
N THR A 1104 -36.87 -10.12 -29.56
CA THR A 1104 -36.68 -10.80 -28.26
C THR A 1104 -37.84 -11.72 -27.87
N ALA A 1105 -39.06 -11.44 -28.33
CA ALA A 1105 -40.20 -12.36 -28.16
C ALA A 1105 -40.11 -13.58 -29.08
N VAL A 1106 -39.64 -13.40 -30.33
CA VAL A 1106 -39.60 -14.44 -31.37
C VAL A 1106 -38.36 -15.33 -31.24
N PHE A 1107 -37.23 -14.78 -30.81
CA PHE A 1107 -35.96 -15.50 -30.65
C PHE A 1107 -35.56 -15.53 -29.17
N ARG A 1108 -35.63 -16.71 -28.53
CA ARG A 1108 -35.12 -16.89 -27.16
C ARG A 1108 -33.58 -16.93 -27.16
N PRO A 1109 -32.89 -16.30 -26.19
CA PRO A 1109 -31.46 -16.53 -26.01
C PRO A 1109 -31.21 -18.01 -25.64
N PRO A 1110 -30.15 -18.64 -26.17
CA PRO A 1110 -29.81 -20.02 -25.83
C PRO A 1110 -29.39 -20.13 -24.36
N ASP A 1111 -29.84 -21.17 -23.65
CA ASP A 1111 -29.58 -21.37 -22.22
C ASP A 1111 -28.09 -21.67 -21.94
N THR A 1112 -27.32 -22.10 -22.94
CA THR A 1112 -25.86 -22.27 -22.84
C THR A 1112 -25.11 -21.86 -24.11
N VAL A 1113 -23.83 -21.48 -23.94
CA VAL A 1113 -22.91 -21.11 -25.05
C VAL A 1113 -22.71 -22.25 -26.06
N TYR A 1114 -23.03 -23.49 -25.68
CA TYR A 1114 -22.87 -24.69 -26.51
C TYR A 1114 -24.05 -24.97 -27.46
N ASP A 1115 -25.18 -24.27 -27.33
CA ASP A 1115 -26.36 -24.52 -28.17
C ASP A 1115 -26.34 -23.78 -29.53
N LEU A 1116 -25.29 -23.02 -29.84
CA LEU A 1116 -25.16 -22.35 -31.14
C LEU A 1116 -24.55 -23.28 -32.20
N VAL A 1117 -25.35 -24.22 -32.73
CA VAL A 1117 -25.02 -24.93 -33.97
C VAL A 1117 -25.50 -24.08 -35.16
N LYS A 1118 -24.55 -23.56 -35.94
CA LYS A 1118 -24.86 -22.82 -37.18
C LYS A 1118 -25.23 -23.81 -38.29
N GLU A 1119 -26.50 -24.22 -38.35
CA GLU A 1119 -27.03 -24.98 -39.50
C GLU A 1119 -27.27 -24.01 -40.68
N ILE A 1120 -26.32 -23.95 -41.62
CA ILE A 1120 -26.56 -23.26 -42.90
C ILE A 1120 -27.33 -24.21 -43.81
N ARG A 1121 -28.63 -23.98 -43.96
CA ARG A 1121 -29.45 -24.64 -44.99
C ARG A 1121 -29.48 -23.76 -46.23
N ILE A 1122 -28.88 -24.25 -47.31
CA ILE A 1122 -28.97 -23.62 -48.64
C ILE A 1122 -30.39 -23.87 -49.16
N LEU A 1123 -31.26 -22.87 -49.01
CA LEU A 1123 -32.61 -22.90 -49.58
C LEU A 1123 -32.50 -22.57 -51.07
N ARG A 1124 -32.48 -23.62 -51.91
CA ARG A 1124 -32.42 -23.67 -53.39
C ARG A 1124 -31.01 -23.73 -53.99
N PRO A 1125 -30.49 -24.93 -54.29
CA PRO A 1125 -29.16 -25.06 -54.88
C PRO A 1125 -29.14 -24.87 -56.41
N PHE A 1126 -30.29 -24.93 -57.11
CA PHE A 1126 -30.36 -24.74 -58.56
C PHE A 1126 -31.76 -24.26 -58.95
N ASP A 1127 -31.83 -23.16 -59.70
CA ASP A 1127 -32.86 -22.83 -60.72
C ASP A 1127 -32.22 -21.78 -61.66
N ASP A 1128 -31.82 -22.26 -62.85
CA ASP A 1128 -31.27 -21.64 -64.07
C ASP A 1128 -30.04 -20.69 -64.02
#